data_AF-A0A0W8CV28-F1
#
_entry.id   AF-A0A0W8CV28-F1
#
_cell.length_a   1.000
_cell.length_b   1.000
_cell.length_c   1.000
_cell.angle_alpha   90.00
_cell.angle_beta   90.00
_cell.angle_gamma   90.00
#
_symmetry.space_group_name_H-M   'P 1'
#
loop_
_entity.id
_entity.type
_entity.pdbx_description
1 polymer ?
#
loop_
_entity_poly.entity_id
_entity_poly.type
_entity_poly.pdbx_seq_one_letter_code
_entity_poly.pdbx_strand_id
1 'polypeptide(L)'
;MPQNRLRMLSGSSATRNAVALAAAGAFGLLGGGLSSQAELSTALTDAGKEAVVKDKKGEWYPNTTTKHWHFYKGKMNPSAAKSMKLFKVADTPIADEIANYLGVELNDMEVKNFNDGETSIIVKENVRGKRVYIVSSTTTVDRLMELLLAISAMRRASAKSITAVIPFYGYARMDLMHKGREPIAAAVDNLQAFPVGAVYFSEQSVGDPIVVAPHSAAVNRAVIFRDTLSRTLDEFVPLAFVIRKHQLDEDQPGELVGDVKGKDCIVVDNLVDTGSTLVKTAKVLKANGAKTVSAFAVHARYSAQAMETLQNCKELDKLVTTNTIPVHLSEVSPKIVTLSVAPFIAEVISCIHTKSSIIQVSKTNSNNCPFSVPTNVISQYAEEFLIATMMAEDKKPQEELEFISVEPETQPTNVPASTERSTNAKAAASPKASDKEALLTSMRKVVTSAKHPVAAFFHLFFKGLALLLYLFGSIFISNFVFIFVVCILLLAFDFWTVKNVTGRLLVGLRWWNKINEDGTSEWVFESHEDMTEIDPLDSRVFWTGLYGAPALWVMLLIIAVLKFNVEWALIVVVAVALSGANIIGYTRCKKDAKQKMQSLMSQGALGAFSSSAGSSIMSTIGGLALGGGLSGLGNVAAKKPTKTEVVV
;
A
#
# COMPACT_ATOMS: atom_id res chain seq x y z
N MET A 1 -31.51 -38.25 24.76
CA MET A 1 -32.94 -38.24 24.36
C MET A 1 -33.77 -37.71 25.52
N PRO A 2 -34.92 -37.03 25.30
CA PRO A 2 -35.27 -36.20 24.15
C PRO A 2 -36.10 -34.93 24.50
N GLN A 3 -36.19 -34.03 23.50
CA GLN A 3 -37.35 -33.22 23.09
C GLN A 3 -38.04 -32.25 24.08
N ASN A 4 -37.99 -30.94 23.74
CA ASN A 4 -39.17 -30.31 23.15
C ASN A 4 -38.83 -29.07 22.31
N ARG A 5 -39.35 -29.10 21.06
CA ARG A 5 -39.28 -28.05 20.05
C ARG A 5 -40.24 -26.93 20.39
N LEU A 6 -39.83 -25.67 20.20
CA LEU A 6 -40.74 -24.59 19.83
C LEU A 6 -40.38 -24.09 18.43
N ARG A 7 -41.11 -24.64 17.47
CA ARG A 7 -41.27 -24.12 16.11
C ARG A 7 -42.02 -22.80 16.25
N MET A 8 -41.38 -21.65 16.04
CA MET A 8 -42.12 -20.44 15.70
C MET A 8 -42.23 -20.34 14.17
N LEU A 9 -43.48 -20.32 13.76
CA LEU A 9 -44.00 -20.39 12.41
C LEU A 9 -43.63 -19.13 11.62
N SER A 10 -43.39 -19.33 10.33
CA SER A 10 -43.51 -18.30 9.31
C SER A 10 -44.81 -17.51 9.50
N GLY A 11 -44.70 -16.20 9.73
CA GLY A 11 -45.83 -15.31 9.94
C GLY A 11 -45.64 -13.98 9.20
N SER A 12 -46.62 -13.66 8.36
CA SER A 12 -46.78 -12.55 7.41
C SER A 12 -46.44 -11.13 7.91
N SER A 13 -46.41 -10.18 6.96
CA SER A 13 -46.12 -8.73 7.12
C SER A 13 -46.88 -7.99 8.22
N ALA A 14 -47.89 -8.58 8.85
CA ALA A 14 -48.68 -7.97 9.91
C ALA A 14 -47.90 -7.69 11.21
N THR A 15 -46.89 -8.51 11.56
CA THR A 15 -46.10 -8.33 12.80
C THR A 15 -45.10 -7.17 12.73
N ARG A 16 -44.67 -6.75 11.53
CA ARG A 16 -43.81 -5.55 11.35
C ARG A 16 -44.61 -4.25 11.57
N ASN A 17 -45.89 -4.24 11.21
CA ASN A 17 -46.75 -3.07 11.40
C ASN A 17 -47.10 -2.82 12.88
N ALA A 18 -47.15 -3.86 13.72
CA ALA A 18 -47.44 -3.72 15.15
C ALA A 18 -46.30 -3.03 15.93
N VAL A 19 -45.04 -3.27 15.54
CA VAL A 19 -43.86 -2.63 16.15
C VAL A 19 -43.73 -1.17 15.71
N ALA A 20 -44.09 -0.86 14.45
CA ALA A 20 -44.15 0.51 13.95
C ALA A 20 -45.27 1.34 14.61
N LEU A 21 -46.41 0.73 14.94
CA LEU A 21 -47.52 1.39 15.63
C LEU A 21 -47.18 1.76 17.08
N ALA A 22 -46.40 0.90 17.77
CA ALA A 22 -45.92 1.18 19.12
C ALA A 22 -44.91 2.35 19.16
N ALA A 23 -44.08 2.50 18.13
CA ALA A 23 -43.14 3.62 18.00
C ALA A 23 -43.86 4.94 17.66
N ALA A 24 -44.93 4.89 16.85
CA ALA A 24 -45.75 6.07 16.53
C ALA A 24 -46.55 6.58 17.74
N GLY A 25 -46.98 5.70 18.64
CA GLY A 25 -47.68 6.07 19.88
C GLY A 25 -46.83 6.87 20.86
N ALA A 26 -45.49 6.68 20.84
CA ALA A 26 -44.58 7.43 21.71
C ALA A 26 -44.27 8.85 21.20
N PHE A 27 -44.41 9.10 19.89
CA PHE A 27 -44.16 10.42 19.28
C PHE A 27 -45.35 11.39 19.37
N GLY A 28 -46.57 10.89 19.63
CA GLY A 28 -47.77 11.72 19.76
C GLY A 28 -47.90 12.51 21.06
N LEU A 29 -47.03 12.28 22.05
CA LEU A 29 -47.11 12.89 23.39
C LEU A 29 -46.26 14.15 23.58
N LEU A 30 -45.45 14.54 22.59
CA LEU A 30 -44.60 15.73 22.67
C LEU A 30 -44.75 16.61 21.41
N GLY A 31 -45.86 17.36 21.41
CA GLY A 31 -46.03 18.68 20.78
C GLY A 31 -45.44 18.92 19.38
N GLY A 32 -46.31 18.94 18.37
CA GLY A 32 -46.03 19.57 17.07
C GLY A 32 -46.73 18.85 15.92
N GLY A 33 -47.83 19.43 15.43
CA GLY A 33 -48.81 18.77 14.55
C GLY A 33 -48.29 18.21 13.22
N LEU A 34 -48.67 16.97 12.96
CA LEU A 34 -49.06 16.44 11.65
C LEU A 34 -50.49 15.92 11.85
N SER A 35 -51.45 16.51 11.16
CA SER A 35 -52.87 16.49 11.56
C SER A 35 -53.72 15.42 10.86
N SER A 36 -53.13 14.57 10.02
CA SER A 36 -53.87 13.42 9.49
C SER A 36 -52.97 12.23 9.15
N GLN A 37 -53.53 11.01 9.28
CA GLN A 37 -52.91 9.78 8.76
C GLN A 37 -52.57 9.87 7.26
N ALA A 38 -53.29 10.71 6.51
CA ALA A 38 -53.01 10.98 5.11
C ALA A 38 -51.72 11.80 4.93
N GLU A 39 -51.42 12.76 5.80
CA GLU A 39 -50.15 13.52 5.77
C GLU A 39 -48.95 12.64 6.14
N LEU A 40 -49.10 11.73 7.12
CA LEU A 40 -48.04 10.78 7.49
C LEU A 40 -47.83 9.72 6.39
N SER A 41 -48.92 9.22 5.79
CA SER A 41 -48.89 8.34 4.62
C SER A 41 -48.24 9.04 3.44
N THR A 42 -48.58 10.30 3.17
CA THR A 42 -48.00 11.08 2.08
C THR A 42 -46.52 11.37 2.33
N ALA A 43 -46.13 11.73 3.57
CA ALA A 43 -44.73 11.93 3.93
C ALA A 43 -43.90 10.63 3.89
N LEU A 44 -44.46 9.48 4.27
CA LEU A 44 -43.82 8.16 4.13
C LEU A 44 -43.79 7.69 2.67
N THR A 45 -44.80 8.03 1.87
CA THR A 45 -44.83 7.75 0.44
C THR A 45 -43.88 8.70 -0.32
N ASP A 46 -43.69 9.94 0.13
CA ASP A 46 -42.77 10.92 -0.48
C ASP A 46 -41.32 10.71 0.01
N ALA A 47 -41.10 10.18 1.21
CA ALA A 47 -39.80 9.66 1.65
C ALA A 47 -39.45 8.29 1.03
N GLY A 48 -40.47 7.54 0.57
CA GLY A 48 -40.33 6.25 -0.13
C GLY A 48 -40.40 6.34 -1.65
N LYS A 49 -40.80 7.48 -2.22
CA LYS A 49 -40.77 7.75 -3.66
C LYS A 49 -39.34 8.06 -4.04
N GLU A 50 -38.76 7.09 -4.72
CA GLU A 50 -37.50 7.20 -5.43
C GLU A 50 -37.42 8.51 -6.23
N ALA A 51 -36.28 9.18 -6.13
CA ALA A 51 -35.74 9.80 -7.32
C ALA A 51 -35.28 8.67 -8.25
N VAL A 52 -36.22 8.03 -8.96
CA VAL A 52 -35.89 7.57 -10.31
C VAL A 52 -35.62 8.87 -11.05
N VAL A 53 -34.35 9.19 -11.21
CA VAL A 53 -33.94 10.36 -11.97
C VAL A 53 -34.51 10.15 -13.37
N LYS A 54 -35.55 10.92 -13.68
CA LYS A 54 -36.19 10.87 -15.00
C LYS A 54 -35.13 11.30 -15.99
N ASP A 55 -34.83 10.40 -16.91
CA ASP A 55 -33.87 10.54 -18.02
C ASP A 55 -33.91 11.96 -18.62
N LYS A 56 -32.99 12.81 -18.18
CA LYS A 56 -32.74 14.13 -18.77
C LYS A 56 -31.53 13.96 -19.67
N LYS A 57 -31.69 14.26 -20.96
CA LYS A 57 -30.57 14.36 -21.92
C LYS A 57 -29.43 15.18 -21.27
N GLY A 58 -28.29 14.53 -21.00
CA GLY A 58 -27.11 15.17 -20.39
C GLY A 58 -26.73 14.69 -18.97
N GLU A 59 -27.41 13.71 -18.39
CA GLU A 59 -27.04 13.17 -17.07
C GLU A 59 -25.82 12.23 -17.10
N TRP A 60 -24.99 12.32 -16.07
CA TRP A 60 -23.91 11.38 -15.79
C TRP A 60 -24.47 10.16 -15.05
N TYR A 61 -24.00 8.95 -15.41
CA TYR A 61 -24.38 7.69 -14.75
C TYR A 61 -25.87 7.28 -14.84
N PRO A 62 -26.37 6.97 -16.03
CA PRO A 62 -27.72 6.42 -16.19
C PRO A 62 -27.88 5.08 -15.45
N ASN A 63 -29.08 4.83 -14.93
CA ASN A 63 -29.42 3.66 -14.09
C ASN A 63 -28.62 3.52 -12.78
N THR A 64 -28.21 4.65 -12.18
CA THR A 64 -27.52 4.62 -10.88
C THR A 64 -28.47 4.29 -9.73
N THR A 65 -28.08 3.33 -8.89
CA THR A 65 -28.81 3.03 -7.64
C THR A 65 -27.89 3.09 -6.42
N THR A 66 -28.44 3.61 -5.33
CA THR A 66 -27.87 3.61 -3.98
C THR A 66 -28.67 2.74 -3.02
N LYS A 67 -29.86 2.26 -3.45
CA LYS A 67 -30.64 1.30 -2.68
C LYS A 67 -29.68 0.16 -2.34
N HIS A 68 -29.75 -0.31 -1.10
CA HIS A 68 -29.03 -1.49 -0.58
C HIS A 68 -27.69 -1.28 0.13
N TRP A 69 -27.22 -0.03 0.25
CA TRP A 69 -26.04 0.29 1.06
C TRP A 69 -26.41 0.70 2.49
N HIS A 70 -26.42 -0.25 3.43
CA HIS A 70 -26.70 0.02 4.85
C HIS A 70 -25.42 0.24 5.70
N PHE A 71 -24.39 0.90 5.14
CA PHE A 71 -23.15 1.20 5.87
C PHE A 71 -23.06 2.64 6.38
N TYR A 72 -23.83 3.55 5.80
CA TYR A 72 -23.72 4.96 6.10
C TYR A 72 -24.37 5.29 7.45
N LYS A 73 -23.56 5.74 8.42
CA LYS A 73 -24.01 6.08 9.79
C LYS A 73 -24.81 7.39 9.88
N GLY A 74 -25.04 8.05 8.75
CA GLY A 74 -25.61 9.40 8.71
C GLY A 74 -24.53 10.47 8.60
N LYS A 75 -24.98 11.71 8.37
CA LYS A 75 -24.12 12.89 8.11
C LYS A 75 -23.01 13.02 9.15
N MET A 76 -21.86 13.52 8.71
CA MET A 76 -20.73 13.74 9.61
C MET A 76 -21.11 14.72 10.73
N ASN A 77 -20.49 14.60 11.90
CA ASN A 77 -20.69 15.54 12.99
C ASN A 77 -20.52 16.99 12.49
N PRO A 78 -21.48 17.91 12.73
CA PRO A 78 -21.44 19.28 12.21
C PRO A 78 -20.15 20.05 12.55
N SER A 79 -19.53 19.78 13.71
CA SER A 79 -18.26 20.41 14.09
C SER A 79 -17.10 19.93 13.23
N ALA A 80 -17.06 18.63 12.90
CA ALA A 80 -16.06 18.05 12.00
C ALA A 80 -16.29 18.49 10.54
N ALA A 81 -17.56 18.62 10.13
CA ALA A 81 -17.95 19.11 8.81
C ALA A 81 -17.43 20.54 8.55
N LYS A 82 -17.49 21.42 9.55
CA LYS A 82 -16.97 22.80 9.43
C LYS A 82 -15.45 22.88 9.31
N SER A 83 -14.70 21.88 9.77
CA SER A 83 -13.23 21.90 9.74
C SER A 83 -12.63 21.32 8.46
N MET A 84 -13.42 20.63 7.64
CA MET A 84 -12.97 20.12 6.35
C MET A 84 -13.24 21.09 5.21
N LYS A 85 -12.45 20.97 4.15
CA LYS A 85 -12.71 21.57 2.84
C LYS A 85 -12.70 20.48 1.80
N LEU A 86 -13.76 20.40 0.98
CA LEU A 86 -13.93 19.38 -0.04
C LEU A 86 -14.01 20.05 -1.40
N PHE A 87 -13.08 19.72 -2.28
CA PHE A 87 -13.01 20.22 -3.65
C PHE A 87 -13.20 19.07 -4.62
N LYS A 88 -13.66 19.40 -5.83
CA LYS A 88 -13.63 18.49 -6.97
C LYS A 88 -12.81 19.09 -8.09
N VAL A 89 -12.11 18.23 -8.81
CA VAL A 89 -11.60 18.57 -10.14
C VAL A 89 -12.78 18.49 -11.13
N ALA A 90 -12.72 19.25 -12.22
CA ALA A 90 -13.81 19.31 -13.20
C ALA A 90 -14.17 17.89 -13.73
N ASP A 91 -15.42 17.74 -14.15
CA ASP A 91 -15.99 16.48 -14.66
C ASP A 91 -15.91 15.27 -13.68
N THR A 92 -15.99 15.51 -12.37
CA THR A 92 -16.05 14.45 -11.34
C THR A 92 -17.37 14.51 -10.54
N PRO A 93 -18.51 14.02 -11.09
CA PRO A 93 -19.83 14.20 -10.48
C PRO A 93 -20.05 13.38 -9.20
N ILE A 94 -19.32 12.27 -9.02
CA ILE A 94 -19.34 11.50 -7.76
C ILE A 94 -18.95 12.37 -6.54
N ALA A 95 -18.20 13.46 -6.74
CA ALA A 95 -17.85 14.38 -5.67
C ALA A 95 -19.08 15.09 -5.07
N ASP A 96 -20.09 15.40 -5.88
CA ASP A 96 -21.34 16.00 -5.43
C ASP A 96 -22.12 15.00 -4.54
N GLU A 97 -22.16 13.72 -4.93
CA GLU A 97 -22.76 12.65 -4.12
C GLU A 97 -22.01 12.48 -2.78
N ILE A 98 -20.68 12.46 -2.81
CA ILE A 98 -19.84 12.35 -1.60
C ILE A 98 -20.12 13.52 -0.64
N ALA A 99 -20.20 14.74 -1.16
CA ALA A 99 -20.51 15.94 -0.39
C ALA A 99 -21.88 15.83 0.30
N ASN A 100 -22.90 15.36 -0.45
CA ASN A 100 -24.25 15.13 0.07
C ASN A 100 -24.28 14.12 1.21
N TYR A 101 -23.57 12.98 1.05
CA TYR A 101 -23.45 12.00 2.13
C TYR A 101 -22.78 12.64 3.33
N LEU A 102 -21.57 13.20 3.19
CA LEU A 102 -20.84 13.86 4.28
C LEU A 102 -21.62 14.98 4.98
N GLY A 103 -22.58 15.61 4.30
CA GLY A 103 -23.33 16.76 4.78
C GLY A 103 -22.51 18.06 4.70
N VAL A 104 -21.65 18.18 3.69
CA VAL A 104 -20.82 19.35 3.42
C VAL A 104 -21.11 19.91 2.03
N GLU A 105 -20.75 21.17 1.81
CA GLU A 105 -20.80 21.78 0.48
C GLU A 105 -19.43 21.67 -0.20
N LEU A 106 -19.43 21.57 -1.52
CA LEU A 106 -18.21 21.65 -2.31
C LEU A 106 -17.68 23.08 -2.29
N ASN A 107 -16.38 23.21 -2.04
CA ASN A 107 -15.67 24.47 -2.04
C ASN A 107 -15.30 24.88 -3.46
N ASP A 108 -15.37 26.18 -3.73
CA ASP A 108 -15.15 26.72 -5.07
C ASP A 108 -13.66 26.69 -5.45
N MET A 109 -13.38 26.05 -6.58
CA MET A 109 -12.09 26.01 -7.25
C MET A 109 -12.34 26.12 -8.74
N GLU A 110 -11.70 27.10 -9.34
CA GLU A 110 -11.78 27.34 -10.77
C GLU A 110 -10.71 26.51 -11.49
N VAL A 111 -11.17 25.71 -12.45
CA VAL A 111 -10.33 24.94 -13.36
C VAL A 111 -10.60 25.47 -14.77
N LYS A 112 -9.56 25.95 -15.44
CA LYS A 112 -9.65 26.51 -16.80
C LYS A 112 -8.53 25.96 -17.67
N ASN A 113 -8.78 25.88 -18.97
CA ASN A 113 -7.75 25.64 -19.97
C ASN A 113 -7.46 26.94 -20.71
N PHE A 114 -6.18 27.26 -20.87
CA PHE A 114 -5.72 28.29 -21.80
C PHE A 114 -5.88 27.81 -23.24
N ASN A 115 -5.80 28.74 -24.21
CA ASN A 115 -5.99 28.42 -25.62
C ASN A 115 -4.94 27.46 -26.20
N ASP A 116 -3.78 27.34 -25.54
CA ASP A 116 -2.70 26.41 -25.88
C ASP A 116 -2.86 25.02 -25.23
N GLY A 117 -3.89 24.83 -24.40
CA GLY A 117 -4.18 23.59 -23.68
C GLY A 117 -3.64 23.54 -22.25
N GLU A 118 -2.86 24.53 -21.80
CA GLU A 118 -2.34 24.55 -20.43
C GLU A 118 -3.47 24.70 -19.39
N THR A 119 -3.32 24.02 -18.26
CA THR A 119 -4.31 24.05 -17.17
C THR A 119 -4.01 25.17 -16.18
N SER A 120 -5.04 25.93 -15.82
CA SER A 120 -5.03 26.93 -14.75
C SER A 120 -5.92 26.50 -13.58
N ILE A 121 -5.39 26.60 -12.36
CA ILE A 121 -6.12 26.32 -11.11
C ILE A 121 -6.11 27.55 -10.22
N ILE A 122 -7.31 28.00 -9.83
CA ILE A 122 -7.49 29.08 -8.86
C ILE A 122 -8.41 28.61 -7.72
N VAL A 123 -7.85 28.47 -6.52
CA VAL A 123 -8.60 28.12 -5.31
C VAL A 123 -9.23 29.40 -4.76
N LYS A 124 -10.56 29.49 -4.76
CA LYS A 124 -11.30 30.71 -4.32
C LYS A 124 -11.59 30.74 -2.82
N GLU A 125 -11.27 29.65 -2.13
CA GLU A 125 -11.59 29.41 -0.73
C GLU A 125 -10.34 29.49 0.16
N ASN A 126 -10.51 30.01 1.39
CA ASN A 126 -9.41 29.99 2.36
C ASN A 126 -9.18 28.57 2.90
N VAL A 127 -8.05 27.98 2.51
CA VAL A 127 -7.62 26.64 2.91
C VAL A 127 -6.54 26.63 4.01
N ARG A 128 -6.07 27.79 4.47
CA ARG A 128 -4.96 27.89 5.44
C ARG A 128 -5.29 27.15 6.74
N GLY A 129 -4.42 26.22 7.14
CA GLY A 129 -4.59 25.43 8.36
C GLY A 129 -5.76 24.45 8.33
N LYS A 130 -6.45 24.28 7.18
CA LYS A 130 -7.58 23.36 7.02
C LYS A 130 -7.14 22.01 6.47
N ARG A 131 -7.92 20.96 6.77
CA ARG A 131 -7.77 19.65 6.15
C ARG A 131 -8.56 19.65 4.85
N VAL A 132 -7.87 19.41 3.75
CA VAL A 132 -8.44 19.54 2.40
C VAL A 132 -8.52 18.18 1.73
N TYR A 133 -9.64 17.92 1.07
CA TYR A 133 -9.90 16.71 0.28
C TYR A 133 -10.18 17.15 -1.15
N ILE A 134 -9.50 16.53 -2.12
CA ILE A 134 -9.68 16.82 -3.55
C ILE A 134 -10.14 15.53 -4.22
N VAL A 135 -11.38 15.52 -4.72
CA VAL A 135 -11.94 14.36 -5.44
C VAL A 135 -11.64 14.52 -6.93
N SER A 136 -10.91 13.56 -7.50
CA SER A 136 -10.58 13.53 -8.93
C SER A 136 -10.30 12.12 -9.40
N SER A 137 -11.00 11.65 -10.43
CA SER A 137 -10.63 10.42 -11.14
C SER A 137 -9.64 10.76 -12.25
N THR A 138 -8.47 10.11 -12.26
CA THR A 138 -7.39 10.39 -13.23
C THR A 138 -7.62 9.64 -14.54
N THR A 139 -8.74 9.91 -15.19
CA THR A 139 -9.17 9.27 -16.44
C THR A 139 -8.34 9.70 -17.66
N THR A 140 -7.80 10.92 -17.62
CA THR A 140 -6.94 11.51 -18.65
C THR A 140 -5.69 12.15 -18.03
N VAL A 141 -4.71 12.48 -18.87
CA VAL A 141 -3.49 13.20 -18.44
C VAL A 141 -3.84 14.59 -17.91
N ASP A 142 -4.78 15.28 -18.55
CA ASP A 142 -5.23 16.60 -18.11
C ASP A 142 -5.80 16.54 -16.69
N ARG A 143 -6.59 15.51 -16.35
CA ARG A 143 -7.12 15.32 -14.99
C ARG A 143 -6.03 15.07 -13.96
N LEU A 144 -4.97 14.34 -14.34
CA LEU A 144 -3.81 14.17 -13.49
C LEU A 144 -3.10 15.52 -13.27
N MET A 145 -2.90 16.31 -14.33
CA MET A 145 -2.27 17.63 -14.23
C MET A 145 -3.10 18.62 -13.41
N GLU A 146 -4.42 18.67 -13.62
CA GLU A 146 -5.36 19.46 -12.81
C GLU A 146 -5.26 19.11 -11.32
N LEU A 147 -5.25 17.81 -10.99
CA LEU A 147 -5.10 17.34 -9.61
C LEU A 147 -3.74 17.77 -9.01
N LEU A 148 -2.64 17.58 -9.75
CA LEU A 148 -1.30 17.95 -9.30
C LEU A 148 -1.17 19.47 -9.07
N LEU A 149 -1.71 20.27 -9.99
CA LEU A 149 -1.73 21.73 -9.87
C LEU A 149 -2.61 22.20 -8.70
N ALA A 150 -3.75 21.56 -8.46
CA ALA A 150 -4.60 21.83 -7.30
C ALA A 150 -3.89 21.53 -5.97
N ILE A 151 -3.24 20.37 -5.87
CA ILE A 151 -2.41 20.01 -4.70
C ILE A 151 -1.30 21.05 -4.49
N SER A 152 -0.61 21.43 -5.57
CA SER A 152 0.47 22.42 -5.56
C SER A 152 -0.02 23.79 -5.07
N ALA A 153 -1.17 24.27 -5.56
CA ALA A 153 -1.79 25.53 -5.15
C ALA A 153 -2.21 25.51 -3.67
N MET A 154 -2.89 24.45 -3.22
CA MET A 154 -3.37 24.33 -1.84
C MET A 154 -2.23 24.17 -0.83
N ARG A 155 -1.13 23.50 -1.22
CA ARG A 155 0.09 23.39 -0.41
C ARG A 155 0.74 24.77 -0.21
N ARG A 156 0.88 25.57 -1.28
CA ARG A 156 1.37 26.96 -1.17
C ARG A 156 0.43 27.86 -0.37
N ALA A 157 -0.88 27.62 -0.43
CA ALA A 157 -1.88 28.29 0.40
C ALA A 157 -1.88 27.84 1.88
N SER A 158 -0.89 27.02 2.30
CA SER A 158 -0.70 26.56 3.68
C SER A 158 -1.85 25.71 4.22
N ALA A 159 -2.44 24.85 3.39
CA ALA A 159 -3.33 23.79 3.86
C ALA A 159 -2.63 22.92 4.93
N LYS A 160 -3.35 22.51 5.98
CA LYS A 160 -2.81 21.66 7.06
C LYS A 160 -2.50 20.25 6.55
N SER A 161 -3.39 19.70 5.73
CA SER A 161 -3.23 18.41 5.09
C SER A 161 -4.00 18.42 3.78
N ILE A 162 -3.52 17.67 2.79
CA ILE A 162 -4.16 17.51 1.48
C ILE A 162 -4.31 16.02 1.23
N THR A 163 -5.54 15.57 1.01
CA THR A 163 -5.88 14.18 0.70
C THR A 163 -6.49 14.13 -0.69
N ALA A 164 -5.79 13.49 -1.64
CA ALA A 164 -6.35 13.19 -2.94
C ALA A 164 -7.26 11.96 -2.82
N VAL A 165 -8.53 12.13 -3.17
CA VAL A 165 -9.51 11.05 -3.25
C VAL A 165 -9.65 10.70 -4.72
N ILE A 166 -9.11 9.55 -5.12
CA ILE A 166 -8.99 9.15 -6.52
C ILE A 166 -9.84 7.89 -6.77
N PRO A 167 -11.14 8.02 -7.09
CA PRO A 167 -12.02 6.86 -7.30
C PRO A 167 -11.54 5.93 -8.43
N PHE A 168 -10.94 6.50 -9.48
CA PHE A 168 -10.26 5.75 -10.52
C PHE A 168 -8.84 6.28 -10.71
N TYR A 169 -7.85 5.42 -10.51
CA TYR A 169 -6.43 5.72 -10.70
C TYR A 169 -5.98 5.27 -12.09
N GLY A 170 -5.85 6.22 -13.02
CA GLY A 170 -5.18 6.01 -14.31
C GLY A 170 -3.76 5.48 -14.12
N TYR A 171 -3.22 4.80 -15.14
CA TYR A 171 -1.90 4.16 -15.10
C TYR A 171 -1.75 2.96 -14.14
N ALA A 172 -2.78 2.60 -13.35
CA ALA A 172 -2.74 1.45 -12.43
C ALA A 172 -2.40 0.08 -13.08
N ARG A 173 -2.48 -0.04 -14.41
CA ARG A 173 -2.11 -1.26 -15.15
C ARG A 173 -0.60 -1.36 -15.45
N MET A 174 0.17 -0.34 -15.07
CA MET A 174 1.62 -0.23 -15.28
C MET A 174 2.33 -0.21 -13.91
N ASP A 175 1.94 -1.11 -13.02
CA ASP A 175 2.48 -1.27 -11.67
C ASP A 175 3.71 -2.19 -11.63
N LEU A 176 3.91 -2.99 -12.67
CA LEU A 176 5.05 -3.89 -12.83
C LEU A 176 5.62 -3.79 -14.25
N MET A 177 6.93 -4.02 -14.38
CA MET A 177 7.57 -4.20 -15.69
C MET A 177 7.26 -5.61 -16.20
N HIS A 178 6.56 -5.73 -17.33
CA HIS A 178 6.32 -7.01 -18.00
C HIS A 178 7.38 -7.30 -19.06
N LYS A 179 7.98 -6.25 -19.64
CA LYS A 179 9.12 -6.31 -20.55
C LYS A 179 10.21 -5.35 -20.09
N GLY A 180 11.45 -5.59 -20.52
CA GLY A 180 12.56 -4.67 -20.25
C GLY A 180 12.30 -3.30 -20.89
N ARG A 181 12.65 -2.22 -20.16
CA ARG A 181 12.50 -0.81 -20.56
C ARG A 181 11.06 -0.25 -20.54
N GLU A 182 10.18 -0.83 -19.74
CA GLU A 182 8.85 -0.27 -19.44
C GLU A 182 8.90 0.61 -18.17
N PRO A 183 8.14 1.72 -18.09
CA PRO A 183 8.03 2.51 -16.87
C PRO A 183 7.11 1.84 -15.84
N ILE A 184 7.42 1.96 -14.55
CA ILE A 184 6.48 1.69 -13.45
C ILE A 184 5.75 3.01 -13.17
N ALA A 185 4.53 3.16 -13.69
CA ALA A 185 3.76 4.39 -13.59
C ALA A 185 2.80 4.42 -12.38
N ALA A 186 2.62 3.29 -11.68
CA ALA A 186 1.78 3.20 -10.49
C ALA A 186 2.47 2.40 -9.37
N ALA A 187 2.43 2.92 -8.14
CA ALA A 187 2.83 2.23 -6.92
C ALA A 187 1.92 2.71 -5.78
N VAL A 188 0.73 2.10 -5.66
CA VAL A 188 -0.32 2.60 -4.74
C VAL A 188 -1.13 1.42 -4.16
N ASP A 189 -1.43 1.49 -2.86
CA ASP A 189 -2.37 0.60 -2.20
C ASP A 189 -3.83 1.06 -2.44
N ASN A 190 -4.69 0.13 -2.84
CA ASN A 190 -6.01 0.46 -3.38
C ASN A 190 -7.17 0.03 -2.48
N LEU A 191 -8.18 0.88 -2.36
CA LEU A 191 -9.43 0.55 -1.67
C LEU A 191 -10.27 -0.39 -2.55
N GLN A 192 -10.69 -1.54 -2.02
CA GLN A 192 -11.37 -2.55 -2.80
C GLN A 192 -12.90 -2.39 -2.76
N ALA A 193 -13.50 -2.14 -3.93
CA ALA A 193 -14.95 -2.01 -4.09
C ALA A 193 -15.67 -3.32 -4.46
N PHE A 194 -15.00 -4.48 -4.45
CA PHE A 194 -15.64 -5.79 -4.70
C PHE A 194 -16.82 -6.12 -3.77
N PRO A 195 -16.78 -5.77 -2.46
CA PRO A 195 -17.90 -6.02 -1.57
C PRO A 195 -19.23 -5.39 -2.02
N VAL A 196 -19.16 -4.27 -2.74
CA VAL A 196 -20.33 -3.55 -3.27
C VAL A 196 -21.14 -4.41 -4.22
N GLY A 197 -20.45 -5.01 -5.20
CA GLY A 197 -21.09 -5.88 -6.16
C GLY A 197 -21.63 -7.13 -5.49
N ALA A 198 -20.89 -7.71 -4.52
CA ALA A 198 -21.34 -8.90 -3.81
C ALA A 198 -22.67 -8.67 -3.07
N VAL A 199 -22.83 -7.52 -2.39
CA VAL A 199 -24.11 -7.14 -1.75
C VAL A 199 -25.22 -6.98 -2.78
N TYR A 200 -24.95 -6.26 -3.87
CA TYR A 200 -25.95 -6.09 -4.93
C TYR A 200 -26.42 -7.46 -5.46
N PHE A 201 -25.51 -8.40 -5.71
CA PHE A 201 -25.88 -9.72 -6.23
C PHE A 201 -26.60 -10.59 -5.20
N SER A 202 -26.29 -10.48 -3.90
CA SER A 202 -26.96 -11.29 -2.87
C SER A 202 -28.45 -10.96 -2.73
N GLU A 203 -28.83 -9.72 -3.00
CA GLU A 203 -30.23 -9.28 -2.96
C GLU A 203 -31.03 -9.59 -4.24
N GLN A 204 -30.34 -9.89 -5.35
CA GLN A 204 -30.97 -10.15 -6.64
C GLN A 204 -31.60 -11.55 -6.76
N SER A 205 -31.75 -12.30 -5.65
CA SER A 205 -32.27 -13.68 -5.64
C SER A 205 -31.52 -14.56 -6.67
N VAL A 206 -30.19 -14.51 -6.62
CA VAL A 206 -29.34 -15.40 -7.41
C VAL A 206 -29.63 -16.86 -7.05
N GLY A 207 -29.81 -17.72 -8.06
CA GLY A 207 -30.22 -19.11 -7.88
C GLY A 207 -29.09 -19.98 -7.32
N ASP A 208 -28.33 -20.62 -8.21
CA ASP A 208 -27.13 -21.41 -7.84
C ASP A 208 -25.90 -20.66 -8.35
N PRO A 209 -25.38 -19.67 -7.59
CA PRO A 209 -24.34 -18.77 -8.08
C PRO A 209 -22.98 -19.46 -8.17
N ILE A 210 -22.18 -19.05 -9.15
CA ILE A 210 -20.74 -19.33 -9.21
C ILE A 210 -19.97 -18.06 -9.59
N VAL A 211 -18.92 -17.76 -8.86
CA VAL A 211 -18.06 -16.60 -9.18
C VAL A 211 -16.98 -17.02 -10.16
N VAL A 212 -16.77 -16.22 -11.22
CA VAL A 212 -15.84 -16.55 -12.30
C VAL A 212 -14.77 -15.47 -12.43
N ALA A 213 -13.50 -15.85 -12.39
CA ALA A 213 -12.40 -14.98 -12.78
C ALA A 213 -12.18 -15.06 -14.31
N PRO A 214 -12.20 -13.94 -15.05
CA PRO A 214 -12.04 -13.95 -16.50
C PRO A 214 -10.63 -14.31 -16.97
N HIS A 215 -9.63 -14.23 -16.09
CA HIS A 215 -8.24 -14.60 -16.32
C HIS A 215 -7.48 -14.81 -15.00
N SER A 216 -6.27 -15.35 -15.05
CA SER A 216 -5.43 -15.65 -13.86
C SER A 216 -5.22 -14.44 -12.95
N ALA A 217 -4.90 -13.27 -13.51
CA ALA A 217 -4.69 -12.05 -12.73
C ALA A 217 -5.96 -11.50 -12.03
N ALA A 218 -7.15 -12.06 -12.30
CA ALA A 218 -8.41 -11.68 -11.64
C ALA A 218 -8.81 -12.66 -10.52
N VAL A 219 -8.10 -13.77 -10.33
CA VAL A 219 -8.48 -14.82 -9.37
C VAL A 219 -8.58 -14.28 -7.93
N ASN A 220 -7.60 -13.51 -7.46
CA ASN A 220 -7.65 -12.93 -6.11
C ASN A 220 -8.88 -12.02 -5.91
N ARG A 221 -9.25 -11.25 -6.93
CA ARG A 221 -10.45 -10.38 -6.88
C ARG A 221 -11.73 -11.20 -6.81
N ALA A 222 -11.80 -12.24 -7.64
CA ALA A 222 -12.92 -13.17 -7.66
C ALA A 222 -13.05 -13.92 -6.33
N VAL A 223 -11.94 -14.29 -5.68
CA VAL A 223 -11.93 -14.88 -4.33
C VAL A 223 -12.51 -13.91 -3.30
N ILE A 224 -12.06 -12.66 -3.26
CA ILE A 224 -12.58 -11.64 -2.32
C ILE A 224 -14.10 -11.43 -2.51
N PHE A 225 -14.53 -11.34 -3.77
CA PHE A 225 -15.94 -11.20 -4.11
C PHE A 225 -16.76 -12.42 -3.68
N ARG A 226 -16.28 -13.64 -4.01
CA ARG A 226 -16.91 -14.93 -3.65
C ARG A 226 -17.02 -15.10 -2.16
N ASP A 227 -15.96 -14.80 -1.41
CA ASP A 227 -15.94 -14.89 0.04
C ASP A 227 -16.94 -13.91 0.66
N THR A 228 -17.06 -12.71 0.10
CA THR A 228 -18.05 -11.72 0.55
C THR A 228 -19.47 -12.19 0.24
N LEU A 229 -19.72 -12.65 -0.99
CA LEU A 229 -21.02 -13.14 -1.43
C LEU A 229 -21.47 -14.35 -0.59
N SER A 230 -20.55 -15.28 -0.32
CA SER A 230 -20.82 -16.47 0.50
C SER A 230 -21.26 -16.10 1.92
N ARG A 231 -20.59 -15.12 2.53
CA ARG A 231 -20.98 -14.61 3.86
C ARG A 231 -22.33 -13.89 3.85
N THR A 232 -22.62 -13.13 2.79
CA THR A 232 -23.91 -12.43 2.68
C THR A 232 -25.09 -13.36 2.44
N LEU A 233 -24.86 -14.49 1.75
CA LEU A 233 -25.88 -15.50 1.47
C LEU A 233 -25.99 -16.58 2.56
N ASP A 234 -25.02 -16.65 3.48
CA ASP A 234 -24.85 -17.75 4.43
C ASP A 234 -24.75 -19.13 3.75
N GLU A 235 -24.15 -19.16 2.55
CA GLU A 235 -23.97 -20.37 1.73
C GLU A 235 -22.62 -20.33 1.02
N PHE A 236 -21.99 -21.49 0.82
CA PHE A 236 -20.72 -21.55 0.10
C PHE A 236 -20.93 -21.34 -1.41
N VAL A 237 -20.34 -20.28 -1.96
CA VAL A 237 -20.37 -20.02 -3.40
C VAL A 237 -19.10 -20.58 -4.06
N PRO A 238 -19.19 -21.45 -5.09
CA PRO A 238 -18.02 -21.96 -5.79
C PRO A 238 -17.30 -20.88 -6.61
N LEU A 239 -16.06 -21.21 -7.00
CA LEU A 239 -15.20 -20.38 -7.85
C LEU A 239 -14.86 -21.14 -9.14
N ALA A 240 -14.89 -20.46 -10.27
CA ALA A 240 -14.35 -20.92 -11.55
C ALA A 240 -13.43 -19.84 -12.15
N PHE A 241 -12.62 -20.20 -13.13
CA PHE A 241 -11.78 -19.25 -13.85
C PHE A 241 -11.50 -19.68 -15.28
N VAL A 242 -11.29 -18.72 -16.16
CA VAL A 242 -10.93 -18.95 -17.57
C VAL A 242 -9.44 -18.71 -17.75
N ILE A 243 -8.72 -19.70 -18.30
CA ILE A 243 -7.30 -19.61 -18.62
C ILE A 243 -7.13 -19.38 -20.12
N ARG A 244 -6.26 -18.45 -20.52
CA ARG A 244 -5.85 -18.27 -21.93
C ARG A 244 -4.38 -18.62 -22.06
N LYS A 245 -4.04 -19.55 -22.95
CA LYS A 245 -2.65 -19.92 -23.26
C LYS A 245 -2.09 -18.80 -24.14
N HIS A 246 -1.10 -18.05 -23.61
CA HIS A 246 -0.52 -16.81 -24.15
C HIS A 246 -1.42 -15.54 -24.15
N GLN A 247 -0.85 -14.42 -23.68
CA GLN A 247 -1.45 -13.08 -23.80
C GLN A 247 -1.54 -12.57 -25.25
N LEU A 248 -0.83 -13.20 -26.19
CA LEU A 248 -0.71 -12.77 -27.60
C LEU A 248 -1.77 -13.42 -28.51
N ASP A 249 -2.38 -14.53 -28.10
CA ASP A 249 -3.45 -15.18 -28.86
C ASP A 249 -4.80 -14.62 -28.41
N GLU A 250 -5.10 -13.39 -28.85
CA GLU A 250 -6.38 -12.75 -28.52
C GLU A 250 -7.58 -13.56 -29.01
N ASP A 251 -7.45 -14.37 -30.06
CA ASP A 251 -8.58 -15.03 -30.72
C ASP A 251 -9.00 -16.37 -30.09
N GLN A 252 -8.26 -16.90 -29.11
CA GLN A 252 -8.65 -18.15 -28.46
C GLN A 252 -9.73 -17.93 -27.38
N PRO A 253 -10.77 -18.78 -27.32
CA PRO A 253 -11.89 -18.61 -26.38
C PRO A 253 -11.44 -18.69 -24.90
N GLY A 254 -10.40 -19.47 -24.62
CA GLY A 254 -9.93 -19.77 -23.26
C GLY A 254 -10.49 -21.09 -22.73
N GLU A 255 -9.73 -21.74 -21.86
CA GLU A 255 -10.05 -23.01 -21.21
C GLU A 255 -10.71 -22.74 -19.86
N LEU A 256 -11.90 -23.30 -19.63
CA LEU A 256 -12.64 -23.15 -18.37
C LEU A 256 -12.13 -24.15 -17.33
N VAL A 257 -11.85 -23.66 -16.13
CA VAL A 257 -11.60 -24.47 -14.94
C VAL A 257 -12.72 -24.24 -13.93
N GLY A 258 -13.45 -25.30 -13.60
CA GLY A 258 -14.63 -25.29 -12.73
C GLY A 258 -15.91 -25.71 -13.48
N ASP A 259 -16.88 -26.28 -12.77
CA ASP A 259 -18.16 -26.69 -13.34
C ASP A 259 -19.18 -25.56 -13.23
N VAL A 260 -19.57 -25.03 -14.40
CA VAL A 260 -20.53 -23.92 -14.53
C VAL A 260 -21.89 -24.38 -15.06
N LYS A 261 -22.06 -25.68 -15.33
CA LYS A 261 -23.25 -26.21 -15.99
C LYS A 261 -24.49 -26.00 -15.11
N GLY A 262 -25.49 -25.31 -15.65
CA GLY A 262 -26.73 -24.98 -14.95
C GLY A 262 -26.61 -23.87 -13.90
N LYS A 263 -25.41 -23.30 -13.68
CA LYS A 263 -25.16 -22.29 -12.65
C LYS A 263 -25.37 -20.86 -13.13
N ASP A 264 -25.70 -19.97 -12.19
CA ASP A 264 -25.80 -18.53 -12.40
C ASP A 264 -24.40 -17.88 -12.23
N CYS A 265 -23.71 -17.65 -13.35
CA CYS A 265 -22.33 -17.21 -13.35
C CYS A 265 -22.20 -15.70 -13.11
N ILE A 266 -21.29 -15.30 -12.24
CA ILE A 266 -20.94 -13.90 -11.95
C ILE A 266 -19.46 -13.68 -12.27
N VAL A 267 -19.17 -13.06 -13.41
CA VAL A 267 -17.80 -12.73 -13.82
C VAL A 267 -17.33 -11.50 -13.04
N VAL A 268 -16.19 -11.57 -12.38
CA VAL A 268 -15.67 -10.47 -11.54
C VAL A 268 -14.34 -9.97 -12.08
N ASP A 269 -14.26 -8.68 -12.36
CA ASP A 269 -13.00 -8.02 -12.75
C ASP A 269 -12.84 -6.62 -12.14
N ASN A 270 -11.67 -6.00 -12.32
CA ASN A 270 -11.45 -4.63 -11.85
C ASN A 270 -12.00 -3.57 -12.81
N LEU A 271 -11.93 -3.79 -14.12
CA LEU A 271 -12.17 -2.78 -15.15
C LEU A 271 -12.82 -3.39 -16.39
N VAL A 272 -13.83 -2.70 -16.94
CA VAL A 272 -14.27 -2.91 -18.31
C VAL A 272 -13.77 -1.75 -19.17
N ASP A 273 -12.86 -2.08 -20.09
CA ASP A 273 -12.26 -1.14 -21.04
C ASP A 273 -12.97 -1.25 -22.41
N THR A 274 -12.56 -2.17 -23.28
CA THR A 274 -13.22 -2.46 -24.57
C THR A 274 -14.35 -3.50 -24.46
N GLY A 275 -14.44 -4.22 -23.34
CA GLY A 275 -15.41 -5.30 -23.14
C GLY A 275 -15.06 -6.64 -23.80
N SER A 276 -13.99 -6.73 -24.59
CA SER A 276 -13.65 -7.95 -25.36
C SER A 276 -13.42 -9.18 -24.47
N THR A 277 -12.63 -9.04 -23.41
CA THR A 277 -12.37 -10.10 -22.42
C THR A 277 -13.65 -10.60 -21.79
N LEU A 278 -14.57 -9.69 -21.46
CA LEU A 278 -15.83 -10.04 -20.83
C LEU A 278 -16.74 -10.82 -21.79
N VAL A 279 -16.86 -10.37 -23.04
CA VAL A 279 -17.64 -11.06 -24.09
C VAL A 279 -17.07 -12.45 -24.37
N LYS A 280 -15.75 -12.58 -24.50
CA LYS A 280 -15.09 -13.88 -24.71
C LYS A 280 -15.37 -14.83 -23.55
N THR A 281 -15.23 -14.35 -22.31
CA THR A 281 -15.55 -15.13 -21.11
C THR A 281 -17.03 -15.54 -21.07
N ALA A 282 -17.96 -14.62 -21.39
CA ALA A 282 -19.39 -14.94 -21.42
C ALA A 282 -19.73 -16.04 -22.44
N LYS A 283 -19.12 -16.00 -23.62
CA LYS A 283 -19.26 -17.04 -24.65
C LYS A 283 -18.75 -18.41 -24.16
N VAL A 284 -17.58 -18.47 -23.52
CA VAL A 284 -17.06 -19.71 -22.92
C VAL A 284 -18.03 -20.26 -21.88
N LEU A 285 -18.55 -19.41 -21.00
CA LEU A 285 -19.46 -19.83 -19.94
C LEU A 285 -20.77 -20.39 -20.50
N LYS A 286 -21.41 -19.69 -21.45
CA LYS A 286 -22.64 -20.18 -22.10
C LYS A 286 -22.38 -21.47 -22.89
N ALA A 287 -21.26 -21.59 -23.60
CA ALA A 287 -20.89 -22.82 -24.31
C ALA A 287 -20.70 -24.04 -23.38
N ASN A 288 -20.29 -23.81 -22.12
CA ASN A 288 -20.17 -24.85 -21.09
C ASN A 288 -21.46 -25.03 -20.26
N GLY A 289 -22.59 -24.46 -20.70
CA GLY A 289 -23.90 -24.70 -20.12
C GLY A 289 -24.26 -23.80 -18.94
N ALA A 290 -23.61 -22.65 -18.77
CA ALA A 290 -24.04 -21.65 -17.78
C ALA A 290 -25.49 -21.22 -18.01
N LYS A 291 -26.30 -21.17 -16.94
CA LYS A 291 -27.71 -20.78 -17.00
C LYS A 291 -27.82 -19.28 -17.27
N THR A 292 -27.21 -18.46 -16.42
CA THR A 292 -27.05 -17.01 -16.65
C THR A 292 -25.58 -16.61 -16.55
N VAL A 293 -25.23 -15.50 -17.19
CA VAL A 293 -23.92 -14.87 -17.10
C VAL A 293 -24.12 -13.39 -16.83
N SER A 294 -23.87 -12.99 -15.59
CA SER A 294 -23.76 -11.60 -15.19
C SER A 294 -22.30 -11.24 -14.94
N ALA A 295 -22.01 -9.94 -14.88
CA ALA A 295 -20.66 -9.45 -14.65
C ALA A 295 -20.66 -8.29 -13.65
N PHE A 296 -19.59 -8.20 -12.86
CA PHE A 296 -19.27 -7.07 -12.02
C PHE A 296 -17.87 -6.55 -12.35
N ALA A 297 -17.76 -5.25 -12.59
CA ALA A 297 -16.47 -4.58 -12.66
C ALA A 297 -16.48 -3.28 -11.87
N VAL A 298 -15.39 -3.00 -11.16
CA VAL A 298 -15.32 -1.75 -10.39
C VAL A 298 -15.34 -0.56 -11.35
N HIS A 299 -14.44 -0.51 -12.31
CA HIS A 299 -14.25 0.65 -13.18
C HIS A 299 -14.92 0.44 -14.54
N ALA A 300 -15.65 1.46 -15.01
CA ALA A 300 -16.34 1.48 -16.30
C ALA A 300 -15.68 2.50 -17.22
N ARG A 301 -14.63 2.11 -17.96
CA ARG A 301 -13.93 3.03 -18.87
C ARG A 301 -14.58 3.11 -20.24
N TYR A 302 -15.17 2.01 -20.70
CA TYR A 302 -15.90 1.91 -21.98
C TYR A 302 -15.21 2.61 -23.16
N SER A 303 -13.96 2.25 -23.43
CA SER A 303 -13.22 2.83 -24.56
C SER A 303 -13.61 2.18 -25.90
N ALA A 304 -13.26 2.85 -27.01
CA ALA A 304 -13.55 2.38 -28.37
C ALA A 304 -15.05 2.04 -28.55
N GLN A 305 -15.36 0.87 -29.12
CA GLN A 305 -16.72 0.38 -29.36
C GLN A 305 -17.23 -0.52 -28.22
N ALA A 306 -16.84 -0.24 -26.96
CA ALA A 306 -17.22 -1.07 -25.82
C ALA A 306 -18.74 -1.22 -25.67
N MET A 307 -19.50 -0.14 -25.82
CA MET A 307 -20.95 -0.18 -25.67
C MET A 307 -21.62 -1.06 -26.72
N GLU A 308 -21.22 -0.93 -27.98
CA GLU A 308 -21.68 -1.80 -29.07
C GLU A 308 -21.30 -3.26 -28.82
N THR A 309 -20.06 -3.51 -28.41
CA THR A 309 -19.54 -4.85 -28.09
C THR A 309 -20.36 -5.52 -26.98
N LEU A 310 -20.68 -4.78 -25.92
CA LEU A 310 -21.46 -5.27 -24.77
C LEU A 310 -22.94 -5.44 -25.10
N GLN A 311 -23.52 -4.55 -25.90
CA GLN A 311 -24.92 -4.64 -26.36
C GLN A 311 -25.14 -5.83 -27.29
N ASN A 312 -24.21 -6.05 -28.23
CA ASN A 312 -24.29 -7.13 -29.21
C ASN A 312 -24.00 -8.51 -28.61
N CYS A 313 -23.42 -8.58 -27.40
CA CYS A 313 -23.23 -9.82 -26.69
C CYS A 313 -24.57 -10.33 -26.12
N LYS A 314 -25.08 -11.41 -26.71
CA LYS A 314 -26.31 -12.09 -26.26
C LYS A 314 -26.05 -12.97 -25.04
N GLU A 315 -24.82 -13.44 -24.90
CA GLU A 315 -24.38 -14.34 -23.83
C GLU A 315 -24.26 -13.64 -22.48
N LEU A 316 -24.05 -12.32 -22.47
CA LEU A 316 -24.03 -11.49 -21.27
C LEU A 316 -25.45 -11.00 -20.96
N ASP A 317 -25.97 -11.44 -19.81
CA ASP A 317 -27.32 -11.12 -19.34
C ASP A 317 -27.37 -9.74 -18.66
N LYS A 318 -26.37 -9.44 -17.81
CA LYS A 318 -26.30 -8.18 -17.04
C LYS A 318 -24.84 -7.79 -16.78
N LEU A 319 -24.52 -6.50 -16.87
CA LEU A 319 -23.25 -5.93 -16.43
C LEU A 319 -23.52 -4.91 -15.32
N VAL A 320 -22.85 -5.07 -14.19
CA VAL A 320 -22.92 -4.17 -13.05
C VAL A 320 -21.57 -3.47 -12.91
N THR A 321 -21.57 -2.15 -12.86
CA THR A 321 -20.36 -1.34 -12.69
C THR A 321 -20.50 -0.32 -11.57
N THR A 322 -19.44 0.42 -11.25
CA THR A 322 -19.52 1.56 -10.30
C THR A 322 -19.36 2.91 -10.99
N ASN A 323 -19.77 3.98 -10.31
CA ASN A 323 -19.61 5.36 -10.77
C ASN A 323 -18.19 5.95 -10.56
N THR A 324 -17.15 5.12 -10.36
CA THR A 324 -15.75 5.57 -10.17
C THR A 324 -15.16 6.30 -11.38
N ILE A 325 -15.60 5.97 -12.59
CA ILE A 325 -15.26 6.71 -13.81
C ILE A 325 -16.52 7.45 -14.26
N PRO A 326 -16.48 8.78 -14.43
CA PRO A 326 -17.59 9.54 -14.98
C PRO A 326 -17.84 9.08 -16.41
N VAL A 327 -19.04 8.55 -16.68
CA VAL A 327 -19.44 8.14 -18.02
C VAL A 327 -20.67 8.92 -18.47
N HIS A 328 -20.51 9.67 -19.56
CA HIS A 328 -21.60 10.21 -20.33
C HIS A 328 -22.05 9.17 -21.35
N LEU A 329 -23.25 8.66 -21.19
CA LEU A 329 -23.84 7.77 -22.17
C LEU A 329 -25.15 8.40 -22.63
N SER A 330 -25.22 8.75 -23.91
CA SER A 330 -26.42 9.27 -24.56
C SER A 330 -27.54 8.24 -24.62
N GLU A 331 -27.20 6.95 -24.65
CA GLU A 331 -28.11 5.80 -24.52
C GLU A 331 -27.36 4.67 -23.80
N VAL A 332 -27.95 4.11 -22.74
CA VAL A 332 -27.36 2.97 -22.02
C VAL A 332 -28.14 1.71 -22.24
N SER A 333 -27.39 0.66 -22.54
CA SER A 333 -27.93 -0.69 -22.62
C SER A 333 -28.73 -0.97 -21.35
N PRO A 334 -29.99 -1.45 -21.45
CA PRO A 334 -30.76 -1.84 -20.27
C PRO A 334 -30.10 -2.98 -19.49
N LYS A 335 -29.09 -3.65 -20.06
CA LYS A 335 -28.27 -4.67 -19.40
C LYS A 335 -27.25 -4.08 -18.42
N ILE A 336 -26.96 -2.78 -18.49
CA ILE A 336 -25.92 -2.13 -17.67
C ILE A 336 -26.57 -1.42 -16.49
N VAL A 337 -26.09 -1.74 -15.29
CA VAL A 337 -26.49 -1.13 -14.02
C VAL A 337 -25.26 -0.48 -13.40
N THR A 338 -25.38 0.74 -12.92
CA THR A 338 -24.29 1.45 -12.24
C THR A 338 -24.60 1.59 -10.75
N LEU A 339 -23.62 1.27 -9.90
CA LEU A 339 -23.70 1.39 -8.45
C LEU A 339 -22.90 2.60 -7.98
N SER A 340 -23.48 3.43 -7.12
CA SER A 340 -22.72 4.52 -6.52
C SER A 340 -21.80 4.00 -5.41
N VAL A 341 -20.52 4.35 -5.46
CA VAL A 341 -19.57 4.14 -4.35
C VAL A 341 -19.36 5.38 -3.50
N ALA A 342 -20.10 6.47 -3.76
CA ALA A 342 -20.06 7.68 -2.94
C ALA A 342 -20.31 7.44 -1.45
N PRO A 343 -21.28 6.59 -1.01
CA PRO A 343 -21.49 6.33 0.42
C PRO A 343 -20.25 5.74 1.10
N PHE A 344 -19.53 4.85 0.40
CA PHE A 344 -18.31 4.23 0.89
C PHE A 344 -17.18 5.24 1.06
N ILE A 345 -16.96 6.02 0.00
CA ILE A 345 -15.89 7.03 -0.03
C ILE A 345 -16.16 8.11 1.03
N ALA A 346 -17.42 8.51 1.21
CA ALA A 346 -17.82 9.44 2.26
C ALA A 346 -17.52 8.90 3.67
N GLU A 347 -17.83 7.64 3.96
CA GLU A 347 -17.50 7.03 5.25
C GLU A 347 -15.98 6.95 5.48
N VAL A 348 -15.20 6.63 4.44
CA VAL A 348 -13.72 6.63 4.50
C VAL A 348 -13.17 8.03 4.76
N ILE A 349 -13.65 9.05 4.04
CA ILE A 349 -13.27 10.46 4.28
C ILE A 349 -13.60 10.87 5.71
N SER A 350 -14.80 10.53 6.20
CA SER A 350 -15.23 10.80 7.57
C SER A 350 -14.25 10.19 8.58
N CYS A 351 -13.91 8.90 8.41
CA CYS A 351 -12.96 8.19 9.27
C CYS A 351 -11.55 8.83 9.26
N ILE A 352 -11.02 9.19 8.08
CA ILE A 352 -9.74 9.88 7.94
C ILE A 352 -9.79 11.25 8.64
N HIS A 353 -10.90 11.97 8.51
CA HIS A 353 -11.06 13.30 9.09
C HIS A 353 -11.13 13.26 10.62
N THR A 354 -11.92 12.35 11.18
CA THR A 354 -12.13 12.19 12.63
C THR A 354 -11.04 11.37 13.31
N LYS A 355 -10.03 10.88 12.55
CA LYS A 355 -9.00 9.94 13.04
C LYS A 355 -9.61 8.68 13.65
N SER A 356 -10.74 8.23 13.12
CA SER A 356 -11.39 6.98 13.50
C SER A 356 -10.83 5.84 12.64
N SER A 357 -10.92 4.61 13.13
CA SER A 357 -10.39 3.46 12.40
C SER A 357 -11.19 3.21 11.12
N ILE A 358 -10.51 3.15 9.97
CA ILE A 358 -11.12 2.70 8.70
C ILE A 358 -11.62 1.25 8.82
N ILE A 359 -11.02 0.44 9.73
CA ILE A 359 -11.46 -0.94 10.03
C ILE A 359 -12.90 -0.96 10.57
N GLN A 360 -13.36 0.12 11.20
CA GLN A 360 -14.74 0.22 11.71
C GLN A 360 -15.78 0.31 10.58
N VAL A 361 -15.41 0.79 9.39
CA VAL A 361 -16.25 0.74 8.18
C VAL A 361 -16.54 -0.70 7.77
N SER A 362 -15.62 -1.62 8.08
CA SER A 362 -15.79 -3.07 7.90
C SER A 362 -16.51 -3.76 9.08
N LYS A 363 -16.73 -3.11 10.23
CA LYS A 363 -17.20 -3.77 11.47
C LYS A 363 -18.47 -3.19 12.12
N THR A 364 -19.05 -2.09 11.66
CA THR A 364 -20.25 -1.51 12.34
C THR A 364 -21.59 -2.06 11.86
N ASN A 365 -22.05 -3.14 12.49
CA ASN A 365 -23.35 -3.35 13.16
C ASN A 365 -23.53 -4.86 13.38
N SER A 366 -23.01 -5.37 14.49
CA SER A 366 -22.93 -6.80 14.84
C SER A 366 -24.27 -7.53 14.95
N ASN A 367 -25.41 -6.84 14.82
CA ASN A 367 -26.72 -7.48 14.88
C ASN A 367 -27.46 -7.51 13.53
N ASN A 368 -26.88 -6.97 12.45
CA ASN A 368 -27.51 -7.02 11.12
C ASN A 368 -26.53 -6.83 9.93
N CYS A 369 -25.22 -6.95 10.16
CA CYS A 369 -24.19 -6.76 9.14
C CYS A 369 -23.42 -8.07 8.93
N PRO A 370 -23.52 -8.75 7.77
CA PRO A 370 -22.83 -10.03 7.48
C PRO A 370 -21.31 -9.86 7.25
N PHE A 371 -20.75 -8.70 7.59
CA PHE A 371 -19.36 -8.34 7.32
C PHE A 371 -18.45 -8.68 8.49
N SER A 372 -17.85 -9.86 8.43
CA SER A 372 -16.48 -10.06 8.94
C SER A 372 -15.56 -10.23 7.73
N VAL A 373 -14.98 -9.14 7.23
CA VAL A 373 -13.78 -9.25 6.39
C VAL A 373 -12.64 -9.64 7.34
N PRO A 374 -11.80 -10.63 7.00
CA PRO A 374 -10.70 -11.05 7.87
C PRO A 374 -9.85 -9.83 8.25
N THR A 375 -9.64 -9.60 9.55
CA THR A 375 -8.94 -8.41 10.08
C THR A 375 -7.54 -8.27 9.45
N ASN A 376 -6.94 -9.39 9.05
CA ASN A 376 -5.67 -9.55 8.32
C ASN A 376 -5.63 -8.94 6.91
N VAL A 377 -6.76 -8.72 6.23
CA VAL A 377 -6.78 -8.08 4.88
C VAL A 377 -6.89 -6.56 4.97
N ILE A 378 -7.24 -6.00 6.13
CA ILE A 378 -7.31 -4.53 6.34
C ILE A 378 -6.22 -4.06 7.31
N SER A 379 -5.82 -4.87 8.29
CA SER A 379 -4.80 -4.49 9.30
C SER A 379 -3.43 -4.27 8.69
N GLN A 380 -3.07 -5.01 7.63
CA GLN A 380 -1.78 -4.82 6.97
C GLN A 380 -1.72 -3.50 6.19
N TYR A 381 -2.85 -3.03 5.65
CA TYR A 381 -2.92 -1.84 4.79
C TYR A 381 -3.29 -0.55 5.53
N ALA A 382 -4.06 -0.63 6.63
CA ALA A 382 -4.43 0.53 7.44
C ALA A 382 -3.29 1.01 8.35
N GLU A 383 -2.45 0.10 8.85
CA GLU A 383 -1.28 0.47 9.66
C GLU A 383 -0.22 1.18 8.80
N GLU A 384 0.04 0.69 7.58
CA GLU A 384 0.98 1.34 6.66
C GLU A 384 0.47 2.71 6.16
N PHE A 385 -0.84 2.86 5.91
CA PHE A 385 -1.42 4.16 5.52
C PHE A 385 -1.42 5.19 6.66
N LEU A 386 -1.69 4.77 7.89
CA LEU A 386 -1.60 5.63 9.07
C LEU A 386 -0.14 6.02 9.34
N ILE A 387 0.81 5.08 9.17
CA ILE A 387 2.24 5.35 9.29
C ILE A 387 2.72 6.27 8.17
N ALA A 388 2.36 6.06 6.90
CA ALA A 388 2.75 6.94 5.79
C ALA A 388 2.20 8.37 5.95
N THR A 389 0.97 8.52 6.43
CA THR A 389 0.37 9.83 6.72
C THR A 389 1.03 10.51 7.93
N MET A 390 1.41 9.75 8.97
CA MET A 390 2.13 10.26 10.14
C MET A 390 3.61 10.59 9.82
N MET A 391 4.25 9.85 8.91
CA MET A 391 5.63 10.09 8.47
C MET A 391 5.74 11.28 7.50
N ALA A 392 4.65 11.64 6.81
CA ALA A 392 4.58 12.84 5.98
C ALA A 392 4.41 14.14 6.81
N GLU A 393 3.96 14.06 8.07
CA GLU A 393 3.81 15.23 8.96
C GLU A 393 5.15 15.72 9.54
N ASP A 394 6.25 14.96 9.46
CA ASP A 394 7.52 15.28 10.16
C ASP A 394 8.73 15.63 9.28
N LYS A 395 8.60 15.60 7.95
CA LYS A 395 9.67 16.08 7.05
C LYS A 395 9.51 17.57 6.76
N LYS A 396 10.24 18.42 7.50
CA LYS A 396 10.57 19.78 7.03
C LYS A 396 11.23 19.68 5.64
N PRO A 397 10.81 20.48 4.64
CA PRO A 397 11.49 20.48 3.35
C PRO A 397 12.79 21.28 3.47
N GLN A 398 13.91 20.58 3.65
CA GLN A 398 15.24 21.07 3.28
C GLN A 398 15.85 20.06 2.32
N GLU A 399 15.42 20.14 1.07
CA GLU A 399 16.26 19.80 -0.08
C GLU A 399 16.07 20.97 -1.05
N GLU A 400 17.08 21.85 -1.09
CA GLU A 400 17.27 22.73 -2.23
C GLU A 400 17.37 21.85 -3.47
N LEU A 401 16.52 22.10 -4.45
CA LEU A 401 16.76 21.63 -5.81
C LEU A 401 18.08 22.25 -6.26
N GLU A 402 19.14 21.44 -6.31
CA GLU A 402 20.39 21.82 -6.98
C GLU A 402 20.06 22.07 -8.46
N PHE A 403 19.94 23.35 -8.81
CA PHE A 403 20.01 23.78 -10.19
C PHE A 403 21.41 23.44 -10.70
N ILE A 404 21.49 22.62 -11.74
CA ILE A 404 22.74 22.36 -12.46
C ILE A 404 23.22 23.69 -13.05
N SER A 405 24.18 24.32 -12.38
CA SER A 405 24.93 25.45 -12.92
C SER A 405 25.90 24.93 -13.96
N VAL A 406 25.67 25.28 -15.23
CA VAL A 406 26.63 25.05 -16.31
C VAL A 406 27.77 26.07 -16.15
N GLU A 407 28.92 25.63 -15.63
CA GLU A 407 30.15 26.41 -15.63
C GLU A 407 30.91 26.25 -16.96
N PRO A 408 31.51 27.31 -17.52
CA PRO A 408 32.24 27.24 -18.77
C PRO A 408 33.62 26.59 -18.57
N GLU A 409 34.03 25.76 -19.54
CA GLU A 409 35.37 25.16 -19.62
C GLU A 409 36.50 26.20 -19.56
N THR A 410 37.48 25.98 -18.68
CA THR A 410 38.81 26.59 -18.79
C THR A 410 39.91 25.54 -18.65
N GLN A 411 40.85 25.60 -19.61
CA GLN A 411 41.96 24.69 -19.88
C GLN A 411 43.04 24.65 -18.77
N PRO A 412 43.90 23.60 -18.72
CA PRO A 412 44.87 23.42 -17.65
C PRO A 412 46.20 24.12 -17.96
N THR A 413 46.73 24.88 -16.99
CA THR A 413 48.13 25.32 -16.99
C THR A 413 48.86 24.80 -15.76
N ASN A 414 49.84 23.92 -16.03
CA ASN A 414 50.87 23.47 -15.09
C ASN A 414 51.91 24.57 -14.86
N VAL A 415 52.25 24.88 -13.60
CA VAL A 415 53.58 25.39 -13.21
C VAL A 415 53.90 24.92 -11.77
N PRO A 416 55.09 24.36 -11.49
CA PRO A 416 55.47 23.90 -10.16
C PRO A 416 56.44 24.86 -9.43
N ALA A 417 56.60 24.55 -8.13
CA ALA A 417 57.71 24.86 -7.22
C ALA A 417 57.65 26.16 -6.39
N SER A 418 57.73 25.99 -5.06
CA SER A 418 58.92 26.42 -4.29
C SER A 418 58.89 25.87 -2.86
N THR A 419 59.98 25.22 -2.50
CA THR A 419 60.34 24.75 -1.15
C THR A 419 61.10 25.85 -0.41
N GLU A 420 60.77 26.16 0.84
CA GLU A 420 61.62 26.79 1.88
C GLU A 420 60.77 26.85 3.18
N ARG A 421 61.25 26.84 4.42
CA ARG A 421 62.43 26.34 5.14
C ARG A 421 62.02 26.39 6.62
N SER A 422 62.50 25.44 7.43
CA SER A 422 62.15 25.26 8.84
C SER A 422 62.58 26.40 9.77
N THR A 423 61.82 26.62 10.86
CA THR A 423 62.42 26.89 12.19
C THR A 423 61.65 26.14 13.27
N ASN A 424 62.37 25.30 14.02
CA ASN A 424 61.91 24.60 15.22
C ASN A 424 61.93 25.52 16.43
N ALA A 425 60.85 25.52 17.22
CA ALA A 425 60.90 25.83 18.65
C ALA A 425 59.96 24.86 19.39
N LYS A 426 60.53 24.01 20.26
CA LYS A 426 59.81 23.11 21.17
C LYS A 426 59.52 23.85 22.47
N ALA A 427 58.25 23.89 22.89
CA ALA A 427 57.85 24.09 24.28
C ALA A 427 56.53 23.35 24.59
N ALA A 428 56.59 22.59 25.70
CA ALA A 428 55.58 22.00 26.59
C ALA A 428 54.16 21.62 26.07
N ALA A 429 53.77 20.40 26.41
CA ALA A 429 52.59 19.68 25.93
C ALA A 429 51.27 20.01 26.66
N SER A 430 50.23 20.24 25.85
CA SER A 430 48.80 20.15 26.13
C SER A 430 48.17 19.47 24.89
N PRO A 431 47.15 18.58 24.99
CA PRO A 431 46.67 17.82 23.83
C PRO A 431 46.07 18.79 22.80
N LYS A 432 46.65 18.82 21.60
CA LYS A 432 46.41 19.82 20.56
C LYS A 432 45.20 19.48 19.70
N ALA A 433 44.55 20.52 19.17
CA ALA A 433 43.43 20.48 18.23
C ALA A 433 43.63 19.57 16.99
N SER A 434 44.87 19.17 16.68
CA SER A 434 45.22 18.26 15.58
C SER A 434 44.60 16.87 15.71
N ASP A 435 44.46 16.36 16.92
CA ASP A 435 43.94 15.00 17.13
C ASP A 435 42.42 14.95 16.96
N LYS A 436 41.75 16.05 17.31
CA LYS A 436 40.31 16.21 17.09
C LYS A 436 40.01 16.36 15.60
N GLU A 437 40.80 17.12 14.86
CA GLU A 437 40.65 17.24 13.41
C GLU A 437 41.00 15.93 12.68
N ALA A 438 42.04 15.21 13.10
CA ALA A 438 42.39 13.90 12.56
C ALA A 438 41.26 12.88 12.83
N LEU A 439 40.72 12.85 14.05
CA LEU A 439 39.60 11.98 14.41
C LEU A 439 38.33 12.35 13.64
N LEU A 440 38.00 13.64 13.52
CA LEU A 440 36.86 14.10 12.72
C LEU A 440 37.05 13.79 11.23
N THR A 441 38.27 13.86 10.71
CA THR A 441 38.60 13.51 9.31
C THR A 441 38.49 12.02 9.07
N SER A 442 38.96 11.19 10.01
CA SER A 442 38.79 9.73 9.97
C SER A 442 37.32 9.32 10.09
N MET A 443 36.56 9.95 10.98
CA MET A 443 35.11 9.73 11.11
C MET A 443 34.37 10.16 9.84
N ARG A 444 34.72 11.32 9.26
CA ARG A 444 34.13 11.81 8.01
C ARG A 444 34.41 10.86 6.85
N LYS A 445 35.64 10.34 6.75
CA LYS A 445 36.04 9.37 5.70
C LYS A 445 35.29 8.04 5.83
N VAL A 446 35.07 7.55 7.05
CA VAL A 446 34.26 6.33 7.30
C VAL A 446 32.78 6.58 6.99
N VAL A 447 32.27 7.78 7.28
CA VAL A 447 30.87 8.18 7.01
C VAL A 447 30.62 8.44 5.52
N THR A 448 31.61 8.87 4.73
CA THR A 448 31.42 9.11 3.27
C THR A 448 31.67 7.88 2.39
N SER A 449 32.23 6.80 2.94
CA SER A 449 32.56 5.58 2.18
C SER A 449 31.54 4.44 2.35
N ALA A 450 30.59 4.56 3.27
CA ALA A 450 29.51 3.59 3.47
C ALA A 450 28.36 3.86 2.48
N LYS A 451 27.73 2.80 1.96
CA LYS A 451 26.51 2.92 1.14
C LYS A 451 25.33 3.41 1.97
N HIS A 452 25.28 3.02 3.25
CA HIS A 452 24.24 3.45 4.19
C HIS A 452 24.80 4.10 5.46
N PRO A 453 25.37 5.32 5.37
CA PRO A 453 26.12 5.93 6.46
C PRO A 453 25.26 6.30 7.67
N VAL A 454 24.02 6.72 7.45
CA VAL A 454 23.06 7.03 8.53
C VAL A 454 22.67 5.76 9.29
N ALA A 455 22.43 4.66 8.59
CA ALA A 455 22.10 3.38 9.22
C ALA A 455 23.30 2.83 10.02
N ALA A 456 24.52 2.92 9.48
CA ALA A 456 25.74 2.55 10.16
C ALA A 456 25.98 3.39 11.44
N PHE A 457 25.70 4.71 11.38
CA PHE A 457 25.78 5.58 12.55
C PHE A 457 24.80 5.13 13.65
N PHE A 458 23.51 4.99 13.34
CA PHE A 458 22.50 4.59 14.33
C PHE A 458 22.71 3.17 14.86
N HIS A 459 23.30 2.27 14.05
CA HIS A 459 23.70 0.94 14.48
C HIS A 459 24.67 0.96 15.66
N LEU A 460 25.60 1.91 15.68
CA LEU A 460 26.61 2.06 16.74
C LEU A 460 26.15 3.04 17.83
N PHE A 461 25.38 4.07 17.47
CA PHE A 461 24.97 5.14 18.36
C PHE A 461 24.15 4.63 19.54
N PHE A 462 23.07 3.87 19.31
CA PHE A 462 22.22 3.40 20.41
C PHE A 462 22.97 2.45 21.36
N LYS A 463 23.85 1.60 20.82
CA LYS A 463 24.74 0.73 21.62
C LYS A 463 25.68 1.54 22.49
N GLY A 464 26.37 2.50 21.87
CA GLY A 464 27.33 3.37 22.54
C GLY A 464 26.65 4.21 23.61
N LEU A 465 25.49 4.79 23.31
CA LEU A 465 24.75 5.63 24.25
C LEU A 465 24.24 4.82 25.45
N ALA A 466 23.73 3.59 25.23
CA ALA A 466 23.33 2.70 26.31
C ALA A 466 24.51 2.32 27.23
N LEU A 467 25.68 2.02 26.64
CA LEU A 467 26.92 1.71 27.39
C LEU A 467 27.45 2.93 28.16
N LEU A 468 27.45 4.11 27.54
CA LEU A 468 27.88 5.36 28.19
C LEU A 468 26.98 5.71 29.37
N LEU A 469 25.66 5.60 29.19
CA LEU A 469 24.71 5.85 30.27
C LEU A 469 24.87 4.82 31.40
N TYR A 470 25.16 3.56 31.08
CA TYR A 470 25.43 2.55 32.09
C TYR A 470 26.73 2.83 32.88
N LEU A 471 27.82 3.22 32.21
CA LEU A 471 29.11 3.43 32.85
C LEU A 471 29.21 4.76 33.61
N PHE A 472 28.60 5.81 33.08
CA PHE A 472 28.79 7.18 33.56
C PHE A 472 27.50 7.86 34.01
N GLY A 473 26.34 7.22 33.88
CA GLY A 473 25.06 7.81 34.24
C GLY A 473 25.00 8.28 35.70
N SER A 474 25.65 7.56 36.60
CA SER A 474 25.73 7.90 38.03
C SER A 474 26.56 9.15 38.34
N ILE A 475 27.39 9.62 37.40
CA ILE A 475 28.17 10.86 37.56
C ILE A 475 27.26 12.09 37.41
N PHE A 476 26.24 12.00 36.55
CA PHE A 476 25.38 13.12 36.18
C PHE A 476 23.98 13.03 36.79
N ILE A 477 23.50 11.82 37.08
CA ILE A 477 22.14 11.55 37.54
C ILE A 477 22.21 10.76 38.83
N SER A 478 21.63 11.29 39.91
CA SER A 478 21.59 10.63 41.22
C SER A 478 20.47 9.59 41.36
N ASN A 479 19.48 9.61 40.45
CA ASN A 479 18.34 8.71 40.48
C ASN A 479 18.59 7.44 39.65
N PHE A 480 18.85 6.32 40.34
CA PHE A 480 19.06 5.02 39.69
C PHE A 480 17.86 4.57 38.85
N VAL A 481 16.63 4.74 39.34
CA VAL A 481 15.41 4.32 38.60
C VAL A 481 15.31 5.03 37.27
N PHE A 482 15.65 6.33 37.23
CA PHE A 482 15.68 7.09 35.98
C PHE A 482 16.74 6.55 35.01
N ILE A 483 17.97 6.32 35.49
CA ILE A 483 19.04 5.72 34.67
C ILE A 483 18.60 4.35 34.14
N PHE A 484 18.03 3.53 35.00
CA PHE A 484 17.53 2.19 34.67
C PHE A 484 16.50 2.25 33.55
N VAL A 485 15.44 3.06 33.67
CA VAL A 485 14.38 3.18 32.66
C VAL A 485 14.95 3.68 31.33
N VAL A 486 15.80 4.70 31.34
CA VAL A 486 16.39 5.25 30.11
C VAL A 486 17.35 4.25 29.46
N CYS A 487 18.15 3.52 30.24
CA CYS A 487 18.99 2.43 29.71
C CYS A 487 18.16 1.34 29.03
N ILE A 488 17.07 0.90 29.65
CA ILE A 488 16.19 -0.13 29.08
C ILE A 488 15.55 0.36 27.77
N LEU A 489 15.10 1.62 27.72
CA LEU A 489 14.57 2.22 26.49
C LEU A 489 15.61 2.27 25.37
N LEU A 490 16.85 2.66 25.68
CA LEU A 490 17.96 2.67 24.71
C LEU A 490 18.30 1.27 24.20
N LEU A 491 18.29 0.26 25.07
CA LEU A 491 18.48 -1.14 24.69
C LEU A 491 17.33 -1.66 23.80
N ALA A 492 16.09 -1.23 24.06
CA ALA A 492 14.95 -1.55 23.22
C ALA A 492 15.03 -0.89 21.84
N PHE A 493 15.44 0.38 21.77
CA PHE A 493 15.71 1.07 20.51
C PHE A 493 16.84 0.42 19.73
N ASP A 494 17.91 0.01 20.41
CA ASP A 494 19.00 -0.74 19.80
C ASP A 494 18.50 -2.06 19.21
N PHE A 495 17.78 -2.84 20.01
CA PHE A 495 17.19 -4.11 19.57
C PHE A 495 16.32 -3.94 18.33
N TRP A 496 15.43 -2.95 18.35
CA TRP A 496 14.52 -2.65 17.25
C TRP A 496 15.26 -2.19 16.00
N THR A 497 16.26 -1.31 16.15
CA THR A 497 17.06 -0.78 15.05
C THR A 497 17.84 -1.89 14.36
N VAL A 498 18.46 -2.78 15.15
CA VAL A 498 19.20 -3.93 14.62
C VAL A 498 18.27 -4.90 13.88
N LYS A 499 17.12 -5.23 14.48
CA LYS A 499 16.18 -6.19 13.91
C LYS A 499 15.47 -5.67 12.65
N ASN A 500 15.07 -4.40 12.63
CA ASN A 500 14.16 -3.88 11.61
C ASN A 500 14.84 -2.94 10.61
N VAL A 501 15.95 -2.30 10.92
CA VAL A 501 16.56 -1.29 10.03
C VAL A 501 17.90 -1.77 9.52
N THR A 502 18.88 -1.91 10.43
CA THR A 502 20.27 -2.07 10.02
C THR A 502 20.57 -3.47 9.47
N GLY A 503 19.83 -4.50 9.89
CA GLY A 503 19.98 -5.83 9.30
C GLY A 503 19.59 -5.88 7.82
N ARG A 504 18.54 -5.16 7.44
CA ARG A 504 18.10 -5.07 6.04
C ARG A 504 19.06 -4.24 5.20
N LEU A 505 19.46 -3.07 5.71
CA LEU A 505 20.27 -2.12 4.95
C LEU A 505 21.76 -2.48 4.90
N LEU A 506 22.36 -2.94 6.01
CA LEU A 506 23.81 -3.14 6.07
C LEU A 506 24.27 -4.54 5.65
N VAL A 507 23.41 -5.55 5.78
CA VAL A 507 23.76 -6.95 5.45
C VAL A 507 22.70 -7.70 4.63
N GLY A 508 21.57 -7.07 4.31
CA GLY A 508 20.52 -7.70 3.50
C GLY A 508 19.86 -8.90 4.18
N LEU A 509 19.85 -8.96 5.52
CA LEU A 509 19.28 -10.08 6.28
C LEU A 509 18.05 -9.63 7.08
N ARG A 510 17.09 -10.54 7.27
CA ARG A 510 15.91 -10.29 8.08
C ARG A 510 15.44 -11.56 8.78
N TRP A 511 14.96 -11.42 10.01
CA TRP A 511 14.28 -12.51 10.72
C TRP A 511 12.99 -12.00 11.39
N TRP A 512 11.94 -12.80 11.33
CA TRP A 512 10.65 -12.47 11.92
C TRP A 512 9.86 -13.74 12.25
N ASN A 513 8.78 -13.58 13.02
CA ASN A 513 7.87 -14.67 13.34
C ASN A 513 6.61 -14.49 12.50
N LYS A 514 6.31 -15.47 11.66
CA LYS A 514 5.09 -15.55 10.86
C LYS A 514 4.08 -16.41 11.60
N ILE A 515 2.89 -15.87 11.82
CA ILE A 515 1.77 -16.64 12.37
C ILE A 515 1.00 -17.19 11.16
N ASN A 516 0.97 -18.51 11.04
CA ASN A 516 0.24 -19.21 9.99
C ASN A 516 -1.27 -19.13 10.24
N GLU A 517 -2.06 -19.41 9.20
CA GLU A 517 -3.52 -19.32 9.25
C GLU A 517 -4.15 -20.31 10.26
N ASP A 518 -3.42 -21.36 10.62
CA ASP A 518 -3.77 -22.35 11.66
C ASP A 518 -3.39 -21.91 13.08
N GLY A 519 -2.78 -20.72 13.24
CA GLY A 519 -2.31 -20.19 14.52
C GLY A 519 -0.93 -20.67 14.95
N THR A 520 -0.23 -21.46 14.12
CA THR A 520 1.14 -21.91 14.43
C THR A 520 2.16 -20.80 14.16
N SER A 521 3.21 -20.71 15.00
CA SER A 521 4.25 -19.70 14.85
C SER A 521 5.47 -20.29 14.13
N GLU A 522 5.81 -19.74 12.96
CA GLU A 522 6.98 -20.13 12.18
C GLU A 522 8.01 -19.00 12.16
N TRP A 523 9.26 -19.31 12.51
CA TRP A 523 10.35 -18.34 12.43
C TRP A 523 10.94 -18.32 11.02
N VAL A 524 10.77 -17.19 10.34
CA VAL A 524 11.23 -16.98 8.95
C VAL A 524 12.55 -16.23 8.98
N PHE A 525 13.55 -16.75 8.25
CA PHE A 525 14.89 -16.17 8.10
C PHE A 525 15.14 -15.90 6.61
N GLU A 526 15.27 -14.62 6.26
CA GLU A 526 15.40 -14.14 4.89
C GLU A 526 16.78 -13.53 4.65
N SER A 527 17.25 -13.65 3.41
CA SER A 527 18.42 -12.99 2.86
C SER A 527 18.06 -12.35 1.53
N HIS A 528 18.73 -11.25 1.18
CA HIS A 528 18.57 -10.58 -0.10
C HIS A 528 18.92 -11.53 -1.26
N GLU A 529 18.24 -11.38 -2.40
CA GLU A 529 18.40 -12.25 -3.57
C GLU A 529 19.80 -12.11 -4.18
N ASP A 530 20.31 -10.88 -4.25
CA ASP A 530 21.66 -10.59 -4.72
C ASP A 530 22.55 -10.06 -3.57
N MET A 531 23.23 -10.98 -2.89
CA MET A 531 24.16 -10.63 -1.80
C MET A 531 25.42 -9.88 -2.30
N THR A 532 25.62 -9.71 -3.62
CA THR A 532 26.76 -8.96 -4.18
C THR A 532 26.58 -7.44 -4.12
N GLU A 533 25.35 -6.95 -3.91
CA GLU A 533 25.06 -5.52 -3.79
C GLU A 533 25.38 -4.93 -2.40
N ILE A 534 25.75 -5.78 -1.44
CA ILE A 534 26.06 -5.39 -0.07
C ILE A 534 27.48 -4.84 0.02
N ASP A 535 27.59 -3.61 0.51
CA ASP A 535 28.89 -2.95 0.67
C ASP A 535 29.74 -3.65 1.76
N PRO A 536 31.04 -3.92 1.49
CA PRO A 536 31.93 -4.58 2.46
C PRO A 536 32.11 -3.81 3.78
N LEU A 537 32.10 -2.47 3.74
CA LEU A 537 32.23 -1.63 4.93
C LEU A 537 30.96 -1.73 5.80
N ASP A 538 29.79 -1.64 5.18
CA ASP A 538 28.49 -1.77 5.86
C ASP A 538 28.37 -3.13 6.56
N SER A 539 28.73 -4.21 5.85
CA SER A 539 28.74 -5.56 6.41
C SER A 539 29.70 -5.67 7.59
N ARG A 540 30.91 -5.10 7.49
CA ARG A 540 31.89 -5.11 8.58
C ARG A 540 31.39 -4.33 9.81
N VAL A 541 30.81 -3.15 9.63
CA VAL A 541 30.26 -2.35 10.73
C VAL A 541 29.13 -3.10 11.43
N PHE A 542 28.23 -3.73 10.66
CA PHE A 542 27.13 -4.50 11.22
C PHE A 542 27.62 -5.69 12.05
N TRP A 543 28.51 -6.54 11.49
CA TRP A 543 28.97 -7.73 12.21
C TRP A 543 29.83 -7.39 13.42
N THR A 544 30.65 -6.34 13.35
CA THR A 544 31.43 -5.86 14.50
C THR A 544 30.51 -5.32 15.60
N GLY A 545 29.48 -4.54 15.26
CA GLY A 545 28.50 -4.05 16.23
C GLY A 545 27.64 -5.16 16.84
N LEU A 546 27.24 -6.15 16.04
CA LEU A 546 26.40 -7.27 16.47
C LEU A 546 27.07 -8.16 17.51
N TYR A 547 28.38 -8.44 17.38
CA TYR A 547 29.12 -9.27 18.34
C TYR A 547 29.88 -8.46 19.40
N GLY A 548 30.34 -7.25 19.07
CA GLY A 548 31.15 -6.43 19.96
C GLY A 548 30.39 -5.93 21.18
N ALA A 549 29.20 -5.35 20.99
CA ALA A 549 28.44 -4.81 22.12
C ALA A 549 28.00 -5.90 23.11
N PRO A 550 27.53 -7.10 22.69
CA PRO A 550 27.16 -8.15 23.63
C PRO A 550 28.36 -8.70 24.39
N ALA A 551 29.54 -8.78 23.77
CA ALA A 551 30.76 -9.16 24.47
C ALA A 551 31.12 -8.16 25.59
N LEU A 552 30.96 -6.86 25.33
CA LEU A 552 31.13 -5.81 26.35
C LEU A 552 30.10 -5.96 27.48
N TRP A 553 28.82 -6.20 27.15
CA TRP A 553 27.79 -6.44 28.17
C TRP A 553 28.08 -7.69 29.00
N VAL A 554 28.53 -8.80 28.41
CA VAL A 554 28.94 -10.00 29.15
C VAL A 554 30.12 -9.72 30.08
N MET A 555 31.11 -8.94 29.65
CA MET A 555 32.21 -8.49 30.51
C MET A 555 31.68 -7.67 31.71
N LEU A 556 30.77 -6.72 31.45
CA LEU A 556 30.15 -5.91 32.50
C LEU A 556 29.29 -6.73 33.46
N LEU A 557 28.66 -7.82 32.98
CA LEU A 557 27.89 -8.74 33.82
C LEU A 557 28.81 -9.42 34.84
N ILE A 558 29.95 -9.92 34.39
CA ILE A 558 30.95 -10.57 35.25
C ILE A 558 31.40 -9.57 36.33
N ILE A 559 31.71 -8.33 35.95
CA ILE A 559 32.12 -7.29 36.91
C ILE A 559 30.99 -6.96 37.90
N ALA A 560 29.75 -6.82 37.44
CA ALA A 560 28.60 -6.49 38.29
C ALA A 560 28.30 -7.61 39.31
N VAL A 561 28.40 -8.87 38.88
CA VAL A 561 28.23 -10.05 39.74
C VAL A 561 29.34 -10.12 40.79
N LEU A 562 30.61 -9.91 40.41
CA LEU A 562 31.73 -9.90 41.35
C LEU A 562 31.65 -8.76 42.38
N LYS A 563 31.04 -7.62 42.00
CA LYS A 563 30.81 -6.49 42.90
C LYS A 563 29.53 -6.62 43.74
N PHE A 564 28.78 -7.72 43.63
CA PHE A 564 27.48 -7.94 44.31
C PHE A 564 26.46 -6.81 44.09
N ASN A 565 26.51 -6.15 42.94
CA ASN A 565 25.63 -5.02 42.63
C ASN A 565 24.41 -5.48 41.80
N VAL A 566 23.38 -5.96 42.50
CA VAL A 566 22.19 -6.60 41.90
C VAL A 566 21.41 -5.63 40.99
N GLU A 567 21.32 -4.36 41.37
CA GLU A 567 20.58 -3.34 40.63
C GLU A 567 21.14 -3.14 39.21
N TRP A 568 22.46 -3.00 39.10
CA TRP A 568 23.13 -2.79 37.82
C TRP A 568 23.22 -4.08 37.01
N ALA A 569 23.30 -5.24 37.67
CA ALA A 569 23.27 -6.54 36.99
C ALA A 569 21.98 -6.76 36.18
N LEU A 570 20.83 -6.24 36.63
CA LEU A 570 19.55 -6.37 35.92
C LEU A 570 19.58 -5.72 34.53
N ILE A 571 20.16 -4.52 34.40
CA ILE A 571 20.30 -3.84 33.11
C ILE A 571 21.13 -4.69 32.15
N VAL A 572 22.23 -5.26 32.65
CA VAL A 572 23.13 -6.07 31.84
C VAL A 572 22.47 -7.36 31.38
N VAL A 573 21.69 -8.03 32.23
CA VAL A 573 20.93 -9.24 31.86
C VAL A 573 19.97 -8.94 30.70
N VAL A 574 19.23 -7.84 30.76
CA VAL A 574 18.32 -7.42 29.67
C VAL A 574 19.12 -7.11 28.39
N ALA A 575 20.25 -6.41 28.50
CA ALA A 575 21.11 -6.09 27.36
C ALA A 575 21.64 -7.35 26.65
N VAL A 576 22.10 -8.34 27.42
CA VAL A 576 22.58 -9.63 26.90
C VAL A 576 21.44 -10.41 26.25
N ALA A 577 20.25 -10.44 26.85
CA ALA A 577 19.10 -11.17 26.31
C ALA A 577 18.62 -10.59 24.96
N LEU A 578 18.40 -9.27 24.89
CA LEU A 578 17.95 -8.60 23.66
C LEU A 578 18.99 -8.72 22.55
N SER A 579 20.26 -8.51 22.87
CA SER A 579 21.32 -8.61 21.86
C SER A 579 21.58 -10.06 21.44
N GLY A 580 21.44 -11.01 22.36
CA GLY A 580 21.52 -12.45 22.08
C GLY A 580 20.46 -12.91 21.10
N ALA A 581 19.21 -12.42 21.24
CA ALA A 581 18.15 -12.70 20.27
C ALA A 581 18.52 -12.23 18.85
N ASN A 582 19.11 -11.04 18.72
CA ASN A 582 19.62 -10.54 17.42
C ASN A 582 20.78 -11.41 16.89
N ILE A 583 21.74 -11.80 17.71
CA ILE A 583 22.83 -12.69 17.29
C ILE A 583 22.26 -14.02 16.76
N ILE A 584 21.34 -14.65 17.48
CA ILE A 584 20.73 -15.92 17.07
C ILE A 584 19.97 -15.75 15.75
N GLY A 585 19.18 -14.67 15.61
CA GLY A 585 18.43 -14.37 14.40
C GLY A 585 19.34 -14.26 13.18
N TYR A 586 20.33 -13.37 13.24
CA TYR A 586 21.21 -13.09 12.11
C TYR A 586 22.23 -14.21 11.80
N THR A 587 22.66 -14.97 12.80
CA THR A 587 23.48 -16.16 12.56
C THR A 587 22.72 -17.26 11.82
N ARG A 588 21.41 -17.42 12.09
CA ARG A 588 20.54 -18.33 11.33
C ARG A 588 20.31 -17.82 9.91
N CYS A 589 20.00 -16.54 9.71
CA CYS A 589 19.90 -15.94 8.37
C CYS A 589 21.16 -16.16 7.54
N LYS A 590 22.34 -15.95 8.12
CA LYS A 590 23.62 -16.13 7.43
C LYS A 590 23.86 -17.60 7.01
N LYS A 591 23.46 -18.56 7.85
CA LYS A 591 23.56 -19.99 7.53
C LYS A 591 22.64 -20.37 6.37
N ASP A 592 21.39 -19.91 6.40
CA ASP A 592 20.39 -20.16 5.34
C ASP A 592 20.81 -19.54 4.00
N ALA A 593 21.28 -18.28 4.02
CA ALA A 593 21.81 -17.59 2.84
C ALA A 593 22.98 -18.36 2.19
N LYS A 594 23.90 -18.88 3.01
CA LYS A 594 25.03 -19.68 2.53
C LYS A 594 24.58 -21.00 1.91
N GLN A 595 23.58 -21.67 2.48
CA GLN A 595 23.02 -22.92 1.95
C GLN A 595 22.32 -22.69 0.60
N LYS A 596 21.51 -21.63 0.48
CA LYS A 596 20.88 -21.22 -0.78
C LYS A 596 21.91 -20.96 -1.88
N MET A 597 22.95 -20.18 -1.59
CA MET A 597 24.02 -19.90 -2.55
C MET A 597 24.80 -21.17 -2.97
N GLN A 598 25.07 -22.09 -2.04
CA GLN A 598 25.69 -23.38 -2.35
C GLN A 598 24.80 -24.27 -3.24
N SER A 599 23.49 -24.27 -3.01
CA SER A 599 22.52 -25.03 -3.83
C SER A 599 22.34 -24.46 -5.24
N LEU A 600 22.41 -23.13 -5.39
CA LEU A 600 22.38 -22.47 -6.69
C LEU A 600 23.67 -22.72 -7.47
N MET A 601 24.84 -22.68 -6.80
CA MET A 601 26.11 -23.05 -7.43
C MET A 601 26.15 -24.52 -7.85
N SER A 602 25.59 -25.44 -7.05
CA SER A 602 25.55 -26.87 -7.41
C SER A 602 24.58 -27.15 -8.56
N GLN A 603 23.41 -26.50 -8.60
CA GLN A 603 22.49 -26.58 -9.74
C GLN A 603 23.07 -25.93 -11.01
N GLY A 604 23.76 -24.80 -10.89
CA GLY A 604 24.45 -24.14 -12.01
C GLY A 604 25.60 -24.97 -12.56
N ALA A 605 26.37 -25.64 -11.69
CA ALA A 605 27.43 -26.57 -12.09
C ALA A 605 26.88 -27.84 -12.77
N LEU A 606 25.74 -28.37 -12.31
CA LEU A 606 25.03 -29.48 -12.96
C LEU A 606 24.43 -29.10 -14.33
N GLY A 607 23.89 -27.89 -14.46
CA GLY A 607 23.39 -27.35 -15.73
C GLY A 607 24.51 -27.07 -16.75
N ALA A 608 25.68 -26.65 -16.28
CA ALA A 608 26.87 -26.52 -17.12
C ALA A 608 27.42 -27.88 -17.58
N PHE A 609 27.22 -28.95 -16.80
CA PHE A 609 27.64 -30.31 -17.14
C PHE A 609 26.76 -30.98 -18.21
N SER A 610 25.48 -30.58 -18.35
CA SER A 610 24.57 -31.11 -19.37
C SER A 610 24.65 -30.36 -20.71
N SER A 611 25.31 -29.20 -20.75
CA SER A 611 25.59 -28.47 -21.98
C SER A 611 26.98 -28.86 -22.50
N SER A 612 27.10 -29.15 -23.79
CA SER A 612 28.35 -29.55 -24.46
C SER A 612 29.47 -28.50 -24.46
N ALA A 613 29.28 -27.38 -23.74
CA ALA A 613 30.27 -26.34 -23.49
C ALA A 613 31.04 -26.53 -22.14
N GLY A 614 30.69 -27.54 -21.34
CA GLY A 614 31.23 -27.75 -19.99
C GLY A 614 32.72 -28.13 -19.91
N SER A 615 33.38 -28.48 -21.01
CA SER A 615 34.81 -28.84 -20.99
C SER A 615 35.76 -27.63 -21.07
N SER A 616 35.26 -26.45 -21.47
CA SER A 616 36.10 -25.27 -21.73
C SER A 616 36.20 -24.30 -20.54
N ILE A 617 35.28 -24.39 -19.58
CA ILE A 617 35.18 -23.44 -18.46
C ILE A 617 36.03 -23.90 -17.26
N MET A 618 36.33 -25.20 -17.14
CA MET A 618 37.12 -25.72 -16.02
C MET A 618 38.62 -25.38 -16.09
N SER A 619 39.16 -25.04 -17.27
CA SER A 619 40.57 -24.62 -17.42
C SER A 619 40.80 -23.15 -17.03
N THR A 620 39.75 -22.32 -16.96
CA THR A 620 39.87 -20.90 -16.61
C THR A 620 39.65 -20.64 -15.12
N ILE A 621 38.92 -21.52 -14.41
CA ILE A 621 38.65 -21.38 -12.96
C ILE A 621 39.74 -22.03 -12.09
N GLY A 622 40.51 -22.99 -12.62
CA GLY A 622 41.62 -23.64 -11.91
C GLY A 622 42.88 -22.79 -11.71
N GLY A 623 42.99 -21.63 -12.39
CA GLY A 623 44.18 -20.78 -12.37
C GLY A 623 44.18 -19.65 -11.35
N LEU A 624 43.08 -19.42 -10.62
CA LEU A 624 42.95 -18.27 -9.69
C LEU A 624 43.11 -18.63 -8.21
N ALA A 625 43.56 -19.85 -7.92
CA ALA A 625 43.90 -20.31 -6.59
C ALA A 625 45.24 -21.05 -6.62
N LEU A 626 46.35 -20.31 -6.80
CA LEU A 626 47.72 -20.62 -6.33
C LEU A 626 48.64 -19.47 -6.80
N GLY A 627 49.40 -18.87 -5.87
CA GLY A 627 50.03 -17.56 -6.05
C GLY A 627 51.44 -17.53 -6.64
N GLY A 628 51.90 -16.29 -6.89
CA GLY A 628 53.29 -15.85 -6.76
C GLY A 628 54.20 -15.93 -7.99
N GLY A 629 54.56 -14.77 -8.54
CA GLY A 629 55.91 -14.53 -9.09
C GLY A 629 56.06 -14.39 -10.61
N LEU A 630 56.63 -13.23 -10.99
CA LEU A 630 57.50 -12.95 -12.14
C LEU A 630 56.91 -12.77 -13.57
N SER A 631 56.96 -11.48 -13.96
CA SER A 631 57.49 -10.92 -15.22
C SER A 631 56.95 -11.31 -16.59
N GLY A 632 56.44 -10.29 -17.29
CA GLY A 632 56.96 -9.90 -18.61
C GLY A 632 56.10 -10.20 -19.84
N LEU A 633 55.94 -9.13 -20.65
CA LEU A 633 55.61 -9.07 -22.09
C LEU A 633 54.13 -9.04 -22.52
N GLY A 634 53.81 -8.00 -23.30
CA GLY A 634 53.07 -8.17 -24.55
C GLY A 634 51.73 -7.46 -24.67
N ASN A 635 51.74 -6.25 -25.24
CA ASN A 635 50.61 -5.61 -25.94
C ASN A 635 49.85 -6.59 -26.85
N VAL A 636 48.53 -6.45 -26.97
CA VAL A 636 47.81 -6.13 -28.24
C VAL A 636 46.39 -5.60 -27.91
N ALA A 637 46.02 -4.52 -28.57
CA ALA A 637 44.77 -3.78 -28.47
C ALA A 637 43.61 -4.40 -29.28
N ALA A 638 42.35 -4.11 -28.90
CA ALA A 638 41.25 -3.93 -29.86
C ALA A 638 40.02 -3.20 -29.24
N LYS A 639 39.89 -1.93 -29.65
CA LYS A 639 38.69 -1.09 -29.90
C LYS A 639 37.29 -1.45 -29.33
N LYS A 640 36.69 -0.45 -28.66
CA LYS A 640 35.23 -0.20 -28.55
C LYS A 640 34.60 0.13 -29.92
N PRO A 641 33.27 -0.01 -30.05
CA PRO A 641 32.43 1.18 -30.32
C PRO A 641 31.11 1.16 -29.49
N THR A 642 30.83 2.23 -28.74
CA THR A 642 29.86 3.34 -28.98
C THR A 642 28.52 3.16 -28.28
N LYS A 643 28.31 3.96 -27.22
CA LYS A 643 27.01 4.25 -26.63
C LYS A 643 26.20 5.11 -27.61
N THR A 644 24.94 4.76 -27.81
CA THR A 644 23.93 5.64 -28.40
C THR A 644 23.12 6.21 -27.25
N GLU A 645 23.20 7.52 -27.02
CA GLU A 645 22.28 8.26 -26.17
C GLU A 645 21.13 8.77 -27.05
N VAL A 646 19.90 8.50 -26.62
CA VAL A 646 18.71 9.16 -27.14
C VAL A 646 18.17 10.00 -26.00
N VAL A 647 18.13 11.31 -26.26
CA VAL A 647 17.42 12.31 -25.47
C VAL A 647 15.94 12.17 -25.77
N VAL A 648 15.14 11.79 -24.77
CA VAL A 648 13.76 12.27 -24.50
C VAL A 648 13.55 12.29 -23.00
#